data_AF-A0A970QD52-F1
#
_entry.id   AF-A0A970QD52-F1
#
_cell.length_a   1.000
_cell.length_b   1.000
_cell.length_c   1.000
_cell.angle_alpha   90.00
_cell.angle_beta   90.00
_cell.angle_gamma   90.00
#
_symmetry.space_group_name_H-M   'P 1'
#
loop_
_entity.id
_entity.type
_entity.pdbx_description
1 polymer ?
#
loop_
_entity_poly.entity_id
_entity_poly.type
_entity_poly.pdbx_seq_one_letter_code
_entity_poly.pdbx_strand_id
1 'polypeptide(L)'
;MQNIFTLTKNTLPRGAYLLVILLFTVTGTAETYTGDVWRDATLYRDDWGTPHIFAQNPFSLGFSFGYAQAEDHAEVMLLAYRMVNGRLSEVFGESYVESDIFSLKMGHIRVAEESYPHLDAFTQAICEGFSTGVNAWLVEHHNTLPAWADGMKPTDILGLWHAFLMSMAPMDLPDLYRRSPAMESANAWAVSAERSAEGKAALVINPHQRHDGFFQWYEAHLVLGEINIYGATIKGLPVIVQGCNDRLGWALSPNQADFADIFREEFEPQQAARNPKSIQSPQEATNMEHAMLLHYMSQSQPYRVRVGGGLETRYVPAFIGARGPMFEHSQLGLHSWYIGGYRDFGGLRQLFEMGAARNLDQFCDALSMHQIPCFHILYADQSGNIFYLFNTKSGTRVTRSVTHEQSEDGSVDYRWDQPQSYKLAAMSWKNVIPINALPYLLNPPSGFIQACANPPWTATAPPVLNPQAWPPWLAQESDSYRAKRVRQLLQQGQRSYRDHQSMLFDCATPTAFALLPALFEVVTLRSDLTQAMLPDFWTGLELLKNWNYICETSSTGMSLFHQWWYHCTSRAAKVFPSTAWFIEETLNGSAAAQEILLFSLEDAVRAMRNQYGTLEQAWGDIHRIRRGQREEPIAGAIAGDAIFTASDHENLRGKWIANYGYGFAMVVQFGDVPEAVSLLPFGSSDVPMSLHYDDQLDLMLSRRFKHAHILQEDSIRNAAFGTGKNILLLPRGVTGALTLSGAAVMHGRVQTDITTPHPVPIEYAPFSFYMEIDRKPLDVPVNLLGSIHIAPDLCDSSNFEKLKVYSYESGLDWQPVPNQRLDRTQQNIYFQENAIAEWYVVLGPAEAAQGAEASLPTPQSQNYPAESLGLDGLLNMHNNVHVGTERKAIFEFKRHDPETENQETPTERLTPRTPSKGIFKFETKTDSSDEPAKSTTNALSGIPGFHFGPQAKSEQQGTSPSDEAFAPPDTIHVTTEKADKIPTPTDTSPLSETSPTIRESETRPPAHETEAAPTAEASADETIQTPKKEKDSAQQKPKKTQSRSEPLPPLPDVIPKDQNFVFGPSQKTEEKAEPEDGKVRTFKMELLDK
;
A
#
# COMPACT_ATOMS: atom_id res chain seq x y z
N MET A 1 22.55 -39.56 -19.78
CA MET A 1 22.59 -38.10 -19.53
C MET A 1 23.74 -37.62 -18.63
N GLN A 2 24.70 -38.47 -18.22
CA GLN A 2 25.84 -38.04 -17.37
C GLN A 2 27.14 -37.67 -18.14
N ASN A 3 27.24 -37.96 -19.45
CA ASN A 3 28.50 -37.78 -20.20
C ASN A 3 28.58 -36.51 -21.07
N ILE A 4 27.57 -35.63 -21.05
CA ILE A 4 27.59 -34.36 -21.82
C ILE A 4 27.97 -33.16 -20.93
N PHE A 5 27.84 -33.28 -19.60
CA PHE A 5 28.12 -32.18 -18.66
C PHE A 5 29.61 -31.96 -18.33
N THR A 6 30.49 -32.90 -18.68
CA THR A 6 31.91 -32.82 -18.30
C THR A 6 32.79 -32.12 -19.35
N LEU A 7 32.28 -31.90 -20.57
CA LEU A 7 33.06 -31.36 -21.70
C LEU A 7 32.87 -29.85 -21.94
N THR A 8 31.92 -29.19 -21.28
CA THR A 8 31.60 -27.77 -21.52
C THR A 8 32.12 -26.80 -20.47
N LYS A 9 32.78 -27.27 -19.39
CA LYS A 9 33.24 -26.38 -18.30
C LYS A 9 34.38 -25.42 -18.68
N ASN A 10 35.10 -25.64 -19.79
CA ASN A 10 36.35 -24.91 -20.08
C ASN A 10 36.40 -24.14 -21.41
N THR A 11 35.30 -24.00 -22.16
CA THR A 11 35.37 -23.42 -23.53
C THR A 11 34.30 -22.39 -23.89
N LEU A 12 33.33 -22.09 -23.02
CA LEU A 12 32.27 -21.12 -23.31
C LEU A 12 32.39 -19.88 -22.40
N PRO A 13 32.29 -18.65 -22.94
CA PRO A 13 32.26 -17.43 -22.15
C PRO A 13 31.05 -17.43 -21.20
N ARG A 14 31.18 -16.84 -20.00
CA ARG A 14 30.18 -16.89 -18.92
C ARG A 14 28.75 -16.55 -19.36
N GLY A 15 28.57 -15.62 -20.31
CA GLY A 15 27.25 -15.27 -20.87
C GLY A 15 26.53 -16.43 -21.59
N ALA A 16 27.27 -17.37 -22.19
CA ALA A 16 26.69 -18.53 -22.86
C ALA A 16 26.20 -19.61 -21.88
N TYR A 17 26.76 -19.67 -20.66
CA TYR A 17 26.32 -20.60 -19.62
C TYR A 17 24.96 -20.20 -19.03
N LEU A 18 24.75 -18.89 -18.82
CA LEU A 18 23.47 -18.33 -18.41
C LEU A 18 22.40 -18.54 -19.49
N LEU A 19 22.74 -18.34 -20.76
CA LEU A 19 21.83 -18.56 -21.90
C LEU A 19 21.37 -20.04 -22.01
N VAL A 20 22.28 -21.00 -21.76
CA VAL A 20 21.97 -22.44 -21.85
C VAL A 20 21.14 -22.93 -20.65
N ILE A 21 21.29 -22.34 -19.47
CA ILE A 21 20.45 -22.65 -18.30
C ILE A 21 19.01 -22.09 -18.49
N LEU A 22 18.88 -20.95 -19.17
CA LEU A 22 17.58 -20.37 -19.52
C LEU A 22 16.77 -21.25 -20.49
N LEU A 23 17.45 -21.87 -21.47
CA LEU A 23 16.80 -22.68 -22.52
C LEU A 23 16.27 -24.05 -22.04
N PHE A 24 16.70 -24.54 -20.88
CA PHE A 24 16.33 -25.88 -20.39
C PHE A 24 15.38 -25.90 -19.18
N THR A 25 14.91 -24.75 -18.69
CA THR A 25 14.03 -24.68 -17.50
C THR A 25 12.56 -24.33 -17.80
N VAL A 26 12.21 -24.04 -19.06
CA VAL A 26 10.82 -23.81 -19.49
C VAL A 26 10.25 -25.09 -20.12
N THR A 27 9.84 -26.05 -19.28
CA THR A 27 8.94 -27.13 -19.71
C THR A 27 7.66 -27.07 -18.91
N GLY A 28 6.84 -26.09 -19.25
CA GLY A 28 5.43 -25.97 -18.92
C GLY A 28 4.77 -25.26 -20.10
N THR A 29 3.54 -25.63 -20.43
CA THR A 29 2.75 -25.01 -21.51
C THR A 29 2.43 -23.56 -21.18
N ALA A 30 3.40 -22.67 -21.35
CA ALA A 30 3.25 -21.23 -21.32
C ALA A 30 3.16 -20.74 -22.77
N GLU A 31 2.17 -19.90 -23.09
CA GLU A 31 2.24 -19.07 -24.29
C GLU A 31 3.48 -18.19 -24.13
N THR A 32 4.56 -18.51 -24.83
CA THR A 32 5.77 -17.68 -24.80
C THR A 32 5.37 -16.34 -25.38
N TYR A 33 5.47 -15.27 -24.59
CA TYR A 33 5.28 -13.92 -25.13
C TYR A 33 6.29 -13.71 -26.25
N THR A 34 5.80 -13.62 -27.49
CA THR A 34 6.62 -13.42 -28.70
C THR A 34 6.67 -11.96 -29.12
N GLY A 35 6.00 -11.08 -28.36
CA GLY A 35 5.97 -9.65 -28.59
C GLY A 35 7.25 -8.94 -28.17
N ASP A 36 7.39 -7.70 -28.64
CA ASP A 36 8.52 -6.83 -28.31
C ASP A 36 8.20 -6.06 -27.02
N VAL A 37 8.66 -6.55 -25.87
CA VAL A 37 8.23 -6.05 -24.55
C VAL A 37 8.36 -4.54 -24.39
N TRP A 38 9.50 -3.98 -24.82
CA TRP A 38 9.79 -2.53 -24.74
C TRP A 38 9.03 -1.69 -25.77
N ARG A 39 8.32 -2.31 -26.72
CA ARG A 39 7.33 -1.64 -27.58
C ARG A 39 6.01 -1.45 -26.85
N ASP A 40 5.69 -2.37 -25.94
CA ASP A 40 4.42 -2.43 -25.20
C ASP A 40 4.55 -1.92 -23.77
N ALA A 41 5.72 -1.39 -23.39
CA ALA A 41 5.94 -0.72 -22.11
C ALA A 41 7.01 0.38 -22.16
N THR A 42 6.84 1.36 -21.26
CA THR A 42 7.75 2.49 -21.05
C THR A 42 7.91 2.72 -19.54
N LEU A 43 9.15 2.85 -19.09
CA LEU A 43 9.51 3.13 -17.70
C LEU A 43 9.98 4.58 -17.56
N TYR A 44 9.32 5.37 -16.74
CA TYR A 44 9.76 6.69 -16.34
C TYR A 44 10.30 6.68 -14.92
N ARG A 45 11.26 7.54 -14.62
CA ARG A 45 11.69 7.81 -13.24
C ARG A 45 11.57 9.29 -12.93
N ASP A 46 11.00 9.62 -11.77
CA ASP A 46 10.94 11.00 -11.27
C ASP A 46 12.28 11.43 -10.63
N ASP A 47 12.30 12.66 -10.12
CA ASP A 47 13.46 13.27 -9.45
C ASP A 47 13.85 12.55 -8.13
N TRP A 48 13.02 11.63 -7.62
CA TRP A 48 13.26 10.80 -6.43
C TRP A 48 13.56 9.33 -6.79
N GLY A 49 13.72 9.04 -8.08
CA GLY A 49 13.95 7.71 -8.60
C GLY A 49 12.74 6.78 -8.51
N THR A 50 11.54 7.28 -8.20
CA THR A 50 10.32 6.46 -8.18
C THR A 50 9.96 6.03 -9.60
N PRO A 51 9.78 4.72 -9.86
CA PRO A 51 9.40 4.24 -11.19
C PRO A 51 7.92 4.47 -11.48
N HIS A 52 7.63 5.00 -12.67
CA HIS A 52 6.30 5.05 -13.25
C HIS A 52 6.27 4.21 -14.52
N ILE A 53 5.55 3.11 -14.48
CA ILE A 53 5.59 2.07 -15.51
C ILE A 53 4.28 2.06 -16.26
N PHE A 54 4.37 2.28 -17.56
CA PHE A 54 3.24 2.26 -18.48
C PHE A 54 3.33 1.01 -19.33
N ALA A 55 2.28 0.22 -19.39
CA ALA A 55 2.25 -1.01 -20.17
C ALA A 55 0.88 -1.30 -20.78
N GLN A 56 0.88 -2.08 -21.85
CA GLN A 56 -0.33 -2.48 -22.57
C GLN A 56 -0.87 -3.86 -22.17
N ASN A 57 -0.07 -4.66 -21.47
CA ASN A 57 -0.45 -5.99 -21.02
C ASN A 57 0.28 -6.37 -19.71
N PRO A 58 -0.23 -7.36 -18.95
CA PRO A 58 0.33 -7.75 -17.65
C PRO A 58 1.78 -8.25 -17.73
N PHE A 59 2.17 -8.91 -18.82
CA PHE A 59 3.54 -9.40 -19.00
C PHE A 59 4.51 -8.24 -19.14
N SER A 60 4.22 -7.26 -20.01
CA SER A 60 5.08 -6.09 -20.19
C SER A 60 5.12 -5.18 -18.96
N LEU A 61 4.01 -5.11 -18.21
CA LEU A 61 3.95 -4.43 -16.90
C LEU A 61 4.90 -5.11 -15.92
N GLY A 62 4.74 -6.43 -15.74
CA GLY A 62 5.59 -7.23 -14.87
C GLY A 62 7.06 -7.10 -15.26
N PHE A 63 7.39 -7.23 -16.54
CA PHE A 63 8.76 -7.14 -17.05
C PHE A 63 9.41 -5.80 -16.72
N SER A 64 8.77 -4.69 -17.07
CA SER A 64 9.35 -3.36 -16.85
C SER A 64 9.48 -3.07 -15.36
N PHE A 65 8.55 -3.57 -14.54
CA PHE A 65 8.64 -3.44 -13.09
C PHE A 65 9.74 -4.28 -12.47
N GLY A 66 9.90 -5.53 -12.92
CA GLY A 66 10.99 -6.41 -12.50
C GLY A 66 12.35 -5.85 -12.89
N TYR A 67 12.46 -5.26 -14.09
CA TYR A 67 13.68 -4.58 -14.54
C TYR A 67 14.02 -3.37 -13.64
N ALA A 68 13.05 -2.50 -13.36
CA ALA A 68 13.23 -1.34 -12.49
C ALA A 68 13.59 -1.74 -11.05
N GLN A 69 12.92 -2.76 -10.48
CA GLN A 69 13.24 -3.24 -9.14
C GLN A 69 14.61 -3.91 -9.07
N ALA A 70 15.04 -4.62 -10.12
CA ALA A 70 16.40 -5.18 -10.17
C ALA A 70 17.46 -4.09 -10.22
N GLU A 71 17.23 -3.03 -11.00
CA GLU A 71 18.10 -1.85 -11.05
C GLU A 71 18.33 -1.23 -9.66
N ASP A 72 17.28 -1.16 -8.85
CA ASP A 72 17.34 -0.53 -7.53
C ASP A 72 17.75 -1.48 -6.39
N HIS A 73 17.39 -2.77 -6.49
CA HIS A 73 17.32 -3.68 -5.34
C HIS A 73 17.77 -5.12 -5.63
N ALA A 74 18.43 -5.42 -6.76
CA ALA A 74 18.76 -6.79 -7.17
C ALA A 74 19.36 -7.66 -6.05
N GLU A 75 20.36 -7.17 -5.32
CA GLU A 75 21.00 -7.96 -4.27
C GLU A 75 20.02 -8.35 -3.14
N VAL A 76 19.30 -7.37 -2.58
CA VAL A 76 18.34 -7.58 -1.49
C VAL A 76 17.19 -8.50 -1.95
N MET A 77 16.68 -8.30 -3.17
CA MET A 77 15.64 -9.15 -3.75
C MET A 77 16.11 -10.59 -3.94
N LEU A 78 17.29 -10.81 -4.51
CA LEU A 78 17.84 -12.16 -4.69
C LEU A 78 18.08 -12.87 -3.35
N LEU A 79 18.48 -12.13 -2.31
CA LEU A 79 18.58 -12.68 -0.96
C LEU A 79 17.21 -13.03 -0.38
N ALA A 80 16.19 -12.20 -0.58
CA ALA A 80 14.81 -12.51 -0.17
C ALA A 80 14.30 -13.77 -0.89
N TYR A 81 14.56 -13.92 -2.18
CA TYR A 81 14.20 -15.15 -2.90
C TYR A 81 15.00 -16.36 -2.43
N ARG A 82 16.28 -16.21 -2.09
CA ARG A 82 17.06 -17.30 -1.48
C ARG A 82 16.53 -17.68 -0.10
N MET A 83 16.07 -16.71 0.69
CA MET A 83 15.45 -16.95 1.99
C MET A 83 14.23 -17.85 1.86
N VAL A 84 13.30 -17.55 0.94
CA VAL A 84 12.06 -18.33 0.79
C VAL A 84 12.31 -19.70 0.18
N ASN A 85 13.37 -19.83 -0.61
CA ASN A 85 13.84 -21.09 -1.18
C ASN A 85 14.59 -21.98 -0.16
N GLY A 86 14.95 -21.44 1.02
CA GLY A 86 15.82 -22.12 1.97
C GLY A 86 17.24 -22.36 1.44
N ARG A 87 17.83 -21.31 0.85
CA ARG A 87 19.13 -21.34 0.15
C ARG A 87 20.10 -20.23 0.59
N LEU A 88 19.89 -19.57 1.73
CA LEU A 88 20.81 -18.56 2.24
C LEU A 88 22.13 -19.18 2.73
N SER A 89 22.08 -20.35 3.35
CA SER A 89 23.27 -21.06 3.85
C SER A 89 24.18 -21.52 2.72
N GLU A 90 23.70 -21.60 1.47
CA GLU A 90 24.54 -21.84 0.28
C GLU A 90 25.58 -20.73 0.05
N VAL A 91 25.25 -19.51 0.50
CA VAL A 91 26.03 -18.28 0.30
C VAL A 91 26.75 -17.92 1.59
N PHE A 92 26.04 -17.87 2.71
CA PHE A 92 26.54 -17.32 3.98
C PHE A 92 26.91 -18.38 5.03
N GLY A 93 26.69 -19.66 4.71
CA GLY A 93 27.11 -20.78 5.55
C GLY A 93 26.26 -20.98 6.80
N GLU A 94 26.89 -21.47 7.86
CA GLU A 94 26.24 -22.03 9.05
C GLU A 94 25.27 -21.07 9.74
N SER A 95 25.55 -19.76 9.72
CA SER A 95 24.72 -18.73 10.38
C SER A 95 23.29 -18.65 9.85
N TYR A 96 23.02 -19.18 8.65
CA TYR A 96 21.71 -19.14 8.00
C TYR A 96 21.02 -20.51 7.91
N VAL A 97 21.57 -21.56 8.53
CA VAL A 97 20.98 -22.91 8.50
C VAL A 97 19.57 -22.93 9.11
N GLU A 98 19.36 -22.27 10.25
CA GLU A 98 18.05 -22.18 10.89
C GLU A 98 17.04 -21.40 10.02
N SER A 99 17.50 -20.41 9.27
CA SER A 99 16.65 -19.71 8.29
C SER A 99 16.17 -20.66 7.22
N ASP A 100 17.10 -21.42 6.61
CA ASP A 100 16.79 -22.33 5.52
C ASP A 100 15.91 -23.49 5.97
N ILE A 101 16.21 -24.10 7.12
CA ILE A 101 15.40 -25.15 7.74
C ILE A 101 13.95 -24.69 7.93
N PHE A 102 13.76 -23.48 8.45
CA PHE A 102 12.42 -22.94 8.68
C PHE A 102 11.67 -22.74 7.36
N SER A 103 12.28 -22.10 6.36
CA SER A 103 11.64 -21.87 5.06
C SER A 103 11.27 -23.17 4.36
N LEU A 104 12.12 -24.20 4.46
CA LEU A 104 11.85 -25.53 3.90
C LEU A 104 10.70 -26.23 4.61
N LYS A 105 10.64 -26.18 5.94
CA LYS A 105 9.54 -26.75 6.74
C LYS A 105 8.21 -26.05 6.49
N MET A 106 8.23 -24.72 6.44
CA MET A 106 7.09 -23.90 6.00
C MET A 106 6.75 -24.10 4.52
N GLY A 107 7.66 -24.69 3.73
CA GLY A 107 7.46 -25.03 2.33
C GLY A 107 7.01 -23.89 1.43
N HIS A 108 7.44 -22.65 1.71
CA HIS A 108 7.01 -21.45 0.99
C HIS A 108 7.10 -21.62 -0.54
N ILE A 109 8.27 -22.05 -1.03
CA ILE A 109 8.45 -22.29 -2.47
C ILE A 109 7.70 -23.52 -2.96
N ARG A 110 7.62 -24.60 -2.16
CA ARG A 110 6.97 -25.85 -2.57
C ARG A 110 5.49 -25.64 -2.84
N VAL A 111 4.77 -24.99 -1.93
CA VAL A 111 3.34 -24.73 -2.12
C VAL A 111 3.08 -23.72 -3.23
N ALA A 112 4.02 -22.78 -3.46
CA ALA A 112 3.96 -21.87 -4.60
C ALA A 112 4.11 -22.60 -5.94
N GLU A 113 5.10 -23.50 -6.06
CA GLU A 113 5.31 -24.33 -7.26
C GLU A 113 4.12 -25.26 -7.53
N GLU A 114 3.53 -25.85 -6.50
CA GLU A 114 2.30 -26.67 -6.60
C GLU A 114 1.10 -25.85 -7.12
N SER A 115 0.99 -24.59 -6.70
CA SER A 115 -0.17 -23.74 -6.99
C SER A 115 -0.05 -23.02 -8.34
N TYR A 116 1.17 -22.71 -8.79
CA TYR A 116 1.43 -21.89 -9.98
C TYR A 116 0.65 -22.30 -11.25
N PRO A 117 0.54 -23.59 -11.63
CA PRO A 117 -0.19 -23.99 -12.83
C PRO A 117 -1.70 -23.75 -12.75
N HIS A 118 -2.24 -23.51 -11.55
CA HIS A 118 -3.67 -23.33 -11.27
C HIS A 118 -4.07 -21.86 -11.08
N LEU A 119 -3.11 -20.93 -11.18
CA LEU A 119 -3.37 -19.49 -11.06
C LEU A 119 -4.06 -18.94 -12.30
N ASP A 120 -4.70 -17.79 -12.13
CA ASP A 120 -5.33 -17.09 -13.26
C ASP A 120 -4.29 -16.51 -14.23
N ALA A 121 -4.69 -16.34 -15.48
CA ALA A 121 -3.80 -15.93 -16.57
C ALA A 121 -3.10 -14.59 -16.31
N PHE A 122 -3.76 -13.65 -15.62
CA PHE A 122 -3.13 -12.37 -15.27
C PHE A 122 -1.98 -12.59 -14.28
N THR A 123 -2.22 -13.34 -13.20
CA THR A 123 -1.19 -13.61 -12.18
C THR A 123 0.00 -14.38 -12.76
N GLN A 124 -0.24 -15.35 -13.65
CA GLN A 124 0.85 -16.03 -14.36
C GLN A 124 1.63 -15.04 -15.23
N ALA A 125 0.95 -14.29 -16.09
CA ALA A 125 1.60 -13.35 -17.02
C ALA A 125 2.42 -12.27 -16.30
N ILE A 126 1.91 -11.69 -15.22
CA ILE A 126 2.63 -10.65 -14.48
C ILE A 126 3.85 -11.21 -13.74
N CYS A 127 3.77 -12.41 -13.16
CA CYS A 127 4.90 -13.08 -12.50
C CYS A 127 5.97 -13.53 -13.51
N GLU A 128 5.56 -14.01 -14.68
CA GLU A 128 6.47 -14.35 -15.78
C GLU A 128 7.19 -13.12 -16.32
N GLY A 129 6.44 -12.06 -16.60
CA GLY A 129 6.99 -10.78 -16.98
C GLY A 129 8.03 -10.32 -15.97
N PHE A 130 7.64 -10.24 -14.69
CA PHE A 130 8.51 -9.76 -13.61
C PHE A 130 9.81 -10.55 -13.47
N SER A 131 9.73 -11.87 -13.41
CA SER A 131 10.95 -12.71 -13.34
C SER A 131 11.83 -12.55 -14.59
N THR A 132 11.22 -12.39 -15.77
CA THR A 132 11.96 -12.15 -17.02
C THR A 132 12.66 -10.79 -17.01
N GLY A 133 12.00 -9.75 -16.51
CA GLY A 133 12.56 -8.41 -16.37
C GLY A 133 13.74 -8.35 -15.42
N VAL A 134 13.61 -8.97 -14.24
CA VAL A 134 14.72 -9.12 -13.29
C VAL A 134 15.88 -9.86 -13.95
N ASN A 135 15.62 -11.02 -14.55
CA ASN A 135 16.66 -11.83 -15.18
C ASN A 135 17.35 -11.11 -16.35
N ALA A 136 16.62 -10.32 -17.14
CA ALA A 136 17.20 -9.51 -18.21
C ALA A 136 18.20 -8.49 -17.66
N TRP A 137 17.82 -7.75 -16.61
CA TRP A 137 18.72 -6.81 -15.95
C TRP A 137 19.96 -7.51 -15.38
N LEU A 138 19.80 -8.67 -14.75
CA LEU A 138 20.92 -9.43 -14.19
C LEU A 138 21.92 -9.89 -15.27
N VAL A 139 21.44 -10.26 -16.45
CA VAL A 139 22.31 -10.66 -17.58
C VAL A 139 23.09 -9.46 -18.11
N GLU A 140 22.43 -8.33 -18.30
CA GLU A 140 23.06 -7.08 -18.76
C GLU A 140 24.13 -6.60 -17.77
N HIS A 141 23.92 -6.81 -16.47
CA HIS A 141 24.77 -6.32 -15.39
C HIS A 141 25.61 -7.43 -14.72
N HIS A 142 25.79 -8.59 -15.36
CA HIS A 142 26.46 -9.75 -14.76
C HIS A 142 27.88 -9.50 -14.21
N ASN A 143 28.55 -8.44 -14.64
CA ASN A 143 29.89 -8.06 -14.17
C ASN A 143 29.90 -7.31 -12.83
N THR A 144 28.77 -6.71 -12.43
CA THR A 144 28.63 -5.98 -11.16
C THR A 144 27.98 -6.82 -10.07
N LEU A 145 27.39 -7.97 -10.44
CA LEU A 145 26.70 -8.84 -9.51
C LEU A 145 27.65 -9.70 -8.66
N PRO A 146 27.26 -10.00 -7.41
CA PRO A 146 27.96 -11.01 -6.61
C PRO A 146 28.01 -12.36 -7.32
N ALA A 147 29.11 -13.11 -7.13
CA ALA A 147 29.30 -14.41 -7.79
C ALA A 147 28.24 -15.47 -7.44
N TRP A 148 27.48 -15.25 -6.36
CA TRP A 148 26.38 -16.13 -5.94
C TRP A 148 25.03 -15.77 -6.56
N ALA A 149 24.91 -14.61 -7.21
CA ALA A 149 23.67 -14.15 -7.83
C ALA A 149 23.25 -15.12 -8.94
N ASP A 150 22.11 -15.76 -8.74
CA ASP A 150 21.40 -16.56 -9.73
C ASP A 150 20.11 -15.84 -10.14
N GLY A 151 19.56 -16.24 -11.29
CA GLY A 151 18.26 -15.73 -11.74
C GLY A 151 17.12 -16.21 -10.83
N MET A 152 15.96 -15.58 -10.99
CA MET A 152 14.73 -15.92 -10.28
C MET A 152 13.69 -16.58 -11.19
N LYS A 153 12.73 -17.26 -10.59
CA LYS A 153 11.56 -17.87 -11.23
C LYS A 153 10.28 -17.09 -10.87
N PRO A 154 9.20 -17.23 -11.66
CA PRO A 154 7.88 -16.71 -11.29
C PRO A 154 7.38 -17.21 -9.92
N THR A 155 7.72 -18.44 -9.54
CA THR A 155 7.31 -19.04 -8.27
C THR A 155 8.01 -18.45 -7.04
N ASP A 156 9.18 -17.83 -7.21
CA ASP A 156 9.89 -17.16 -6.11
C ASP A 156 9.08 -15.96 -5.60
N ILE A 157 8.36 -15.26 -6.49
CA ILE A 157 7.46 -14.13 -6.17
C ILE A 157 6.34 -14.61 -5.24
N LEU A 158 5.71 -15.73 -5.59
CA LEU A 158 4.63 -16.34 -4.82
C LEU A 158 5.13 -16.87 -3.48
N GLY A 159 6.32 -17.48 -3.47
CA GLY A 159 6.99 -17.91 -2.24
C GLY A 159 7.28 -16.74 -1.31
N LEU A 160 7.69 -15.59 -1.85
CA LEU A 160 7.90 -14.35 -1.09
C LEU A 160 6.62 -13.78 -0.52
N TRP A 161 5.55 -13.70 -1.33
CA TRP A 161 4.24 -13.27 -0.85
C TRP A 161 3.72 -14.18 0.26
N HIS A 162 3.84 -15.50 0.08
CA HIS A 162 3.46 -16.47 1.09
C HIS A 162 4.30 -16.33 2.37
N ALA A 163 5.63 -16.17 2.27
CA ALA A 163 6.49 -15.95 3.43
C ALA A 163 6.13 -14.67 4.20
N PHE A 164 5.82 -13.58 3.49
CA PHE A 164 5.36 -12.32 4.08
C PHE A 164 4.07 -12.54 4.90
N LEU A 165 3.05 -13.17 4.32
CA LEU A 165 1.78 -13.43 4.99
C LEU A 165 1.93 -14.38 6.19
N MET A 166 2.66 -15.49 6.01
CA MET A 166 2.85 -16.49 7.06
C MET A 166 3.69 -15.98 8.23
N SER A 167 4.51 -14.95 8.02
CA SER A 167 5.26 -14.32 9.11
C SER A 167 4.35 -13.65 10.16
N MET A 168 3.12 -13.29 9.78
CA MET A 168 2.14 -12.68 10.69
C MET A 168 1.16 -13.69 11.29
N ALA A 169 1.19 -14.94 10.86
CA ALA A 169 0.37 -15.97 11.50
C ALA A 169 0.83 -16.13 12.96
N PRO A 170 -0.11 -16.32 13.92
CA PRO A 170 0.25 -16.49 15.33
C PRO A 170 1.05 -17.79 15.49
N MET A 171 2.36 -17.61 15.44
CA MET A 171 3.40 -18.62 15.41
C MET A 171 4.08 -18.75 16.78
N ASP A 172 3.87 -17.72 17.61
CA ASP A 172 4.56 -17.48 18.85
C ASP A 172 3.94 -18.29 19.99
N LEU A 173 4.49 -19.48 20.19
CA LEU A 173 4.51 -20.03 21.54
C LEU A 173 5.67 -19.38 22.30
N PRO A 174 5.55 -19.14 23.61
CA PRO A 174 6.59 -18.45 24.39
C PRO A 174 8.01 -19.00 24.21
N ASP A 175 8.15 -20.28 23.87
CA ASP A 175 9.41 -21.01 23.71
C ASP A 175 9.64 -21.61 22.30
N LEU A 176 8.77 -21.35 21.31
CA LEU A 176 8.84 -21.94 19.97
C LEU A 176 9.08 -20.86 18.90
N TYR A 177 10.14 -21.00 18.11
CA TYR A 177 10.41 -20.26 16.86
C TYR A 177 9.97 -18.77 16.81
N ARG A 178 10.28 -17.99 17.85
CA ARG A 178 10.00 -16.53 17.83
C ARG A 178 10.80 -15.85 16.72
N ARG A 179 10.11 -15.49 15.64
CA ARG A 179 10.62 -14.60 14.60
C ARG A 179 9.73 -13.38 14.57
N SER A 180 10.33 -12.19 14.54
CA SER A 180 9.56 -10.97 14.34
C SER A 180 8.78 -11.08 13.02
N PRO A 181 7.48 -10.73 13.02
CA PRO A 181 6.70 -10.69 11.79
C PRO A 181 7.27 -9.64 10.83
N ALA A 182 6.95 -9.77 9.54
CA ALA A 182 7.35 -8.78 8.54
C ALA A 182 6.83 -7.37 8.88
N MET A 183 5.65 -7.30 9.51
CA MET A 183 5.06 -6.08 10.05
C MET A 183 4.49 -6.34 11.44
N GLU A 184 4.96 -5.60 12.44
CA GLU A 184 4.46 -5.65 13.82
C GLU A 184 3.32 -4.63 14.05
N SER A 185 3.34 -3.50 13.36
CA SER A 185 2.36 -2.43 13.51
C SER A 185 2.29 -1.52 12.27
N ALA A 186 1.30 -0.64 12.23
CA ALA A 186 1.16 0.43 11.25
C ALA A 186 0.28 1.55 11.81
N ASN A 187 0.34 2.72 11.19
CA ASN A 187 -0.63 3.80 11.33
C ASN A 187 -1.49 3.86 10.06
N ALA A 188 -2.81 3.81 10.18
CA ALA A 188 -3.72 4.13 9.10
C ALA A 188 -4.99 4.81 9.62
N TRP A 189 -5.48 5.82 8.91
CA TRP A 189 -6.79 6.41 9.19
C TRP A 189 -7.42 7.01 7.94
N ALA A 190 -8.75 7.00 7.91
CA ALA A 190 -9.56 7.61 6.87
C ALA A 190 -10.50 8.62 7.51
N VAL A 191 -10.66 9.78 6.87
CA VAL A 191 -11.62 10.82 7.27
C VAL A 191 -12.58 11.12 6.13
N SER A 192 -13.84 11.32 6.47
CA SER A 192 -14.87 11.77 5.54
C SER A 192 -14.68 13.26 5.19
N ALA A 193 -15.31 13.69 4.11
CA ALA A 193 -15.33 15.10 3.70
C ALA A 193 -15.79 16.06 4.82
N GLU A 194 -16.79 15.68 5.61
CA GLU A 194 -17.32 16.52 6.71
C GLU A 194 -16.29 16.75 7.84
N ARG A 195 -15.32 15.84 7.98
CA ARG A 195 -14.21 15.91 8.94
C ARG A 195 -12.93 16.49 8.35
N SER A 196 -12.91 16.81 7.06
CA SER A 196 -11.81 17.51 6.41
C SER A 196 -12.10 19.01 6.35
N ALA A 197 -11.07 19.84 6.55
CA ALA A 197 -11.20 21.29 6.36
C ALA A 197 -11.40 21.66 4.88
N GLU A 198 -10.89 20.84 3.97
CA GLU A 198 -10.99 20.98 2.51
C GLU A 198 -12.28 20.39 1.94
N GLY A 199 -13.12 19.75 2.75
CA GLY A 199 -14.34 19.09 2.30
C GLY A 199 -14.09 17.87 1.41
N LYS A 200 -12.93 17.22 1.55
CA LYS A 200 -12.52 16.05 0.77
C LYS A 200 -12.28 14.86 1.69
N ALA A 201 -12.63 13.65 1.27
CA ALA A 201 -12.18 12.48 2.05
C ALA A 201 -10.66 12.35 1.95
N ALA A 202 -10.03 11.94 3.04
CA ALA A 202 -8.58 11.73 3.08
C ALA A 202 -8.22 10.39 3.70
N LEU A 203 -7.11 9.82 3.24
CA LEU A 203 -6.54 8.57 3.72
C LEU A 203 -5.07 8.78 4.09
N VAL A 204 -4.68 8.24 5.23
CA VAL A 204 -3.30 8.14 5.68
C VAL A 204 -2.87 6.69 5.73
N ILE A 205 -1.70 6.43 5.16
CA ILE A 205 -1.08 5.12 5.03
C ILE A 205 0.33 5.24 5.60
N ASN A 206 0.64 4.52 6.67
CA ASN A 206 1.99 4.48 7.22
C ASN A 206 2.30 3.11 7.86
N PRO A 207 2.59 2.09 7.03
CA PRO A 207 3.09 0.81 7.52
C PRO A 207 4.43 0.99 8.23
N HIS A 208 4.60 0.35 9.39
CA HIS A 208 5.91 0.29 10.04
C HIS A 208 6.70 -0.91 9.52
N GLN A 209 8.00 -0.70 9.28
CA GLN A 209 8.88 -1.69 8.69
C GLN A 209 10.20 -1.80 9.46
N ARG A 210 10.90 -2.93 9.27
CA ARG A 210 12.34 -3.00 9.55
C ARG A 210 13.09 -2.13 8.55
N HIS A 211 14.11 -1.42 9.02
CA HIS A 211 14.92 -0.53 8.20
C HIS A 211 15.92 -1.30 7.32
N ASP A 212 16.12 -2.59 7.63
CA ASP A 212 16.86 -3.60 6.88
C ASP A 212 16.04 -4.91 6.76
N GLY A 213 16.54 -5.88 5.98
CA GLY A 213 15.91 -7.18 5.82
C GLY A 213 15.10 -7.36 4.53
N PHE A 214 14.33 -8.46 4.47
CA PHE A 214 13.77 -8.98 3.22
C PHE A 214 12.44 -8.36 2.79
N PHE A 215 11.71 -7.69 3.69
CA PHE A 215 10.34 -7.22 3.46
C PHE A 215 10.22 -5.70 3.49
N GLN A 216 11.20 -5.01 2.89
CA GLN A 216 11.20 -3.54 2.83
C GLN A 216 10.24 -3.02 1.75
N TRP A 217 9.67 -1.84 2.00
CA TRP A 217 8.80 -1.15 1.05
C TRP A 217 9.57 -0.58 -0.15
N TYR A 218 8.89 -0.53 -1.29
CA TYR A 218 9.30 0.15 -2.51
C TYR A 218 8.10 0.92 -3.07
N GLU A 219 8.30 2.20 -3.38
CA GLU A 219 7.27 3.06 -3.95
C GLU A 219 7.27 2.93 -5.47
N ALA A 220 6.10 2.80 -6.10
CA ALA A 220 5.96 2.68 -7.54
C ALA A 220 4.59 3.13 -8.05
N HIS A 221 4.54 3.43 -9.35
CA HIS A 221 3.33 3.76 -10.11
C HIS A 221 3.18 2.80 -11.28
N LEU A 222 2.08 2.07 -11.33
CA LEU A 222 1.77 1.03 -12.32
C LEU A 222 0.55 1.45 -13.16
N VAL A 223 0.75 1.56 -14.47
CA VAL A 223 -0.29 1.91 -15.43
C VAL A 223 -0.47 0.77 -16.43
N LEU A 224 -1.67 0.19 -16.48
CA LEU A 224 -2.06 -0.87 -17.41
C LEU A 224 -3.28 -0.45 -18.21
N GLY A 225 -3.06 0.10 -19.41
CA GLY A 225 -4.11 0.78 -20.17
C GLY A 225 -4.76 1.90 -19.35
N GLU A 226 -6.05 1.76 -19.04
CA GLU A 226 -6.83 2.73 -18.24
C GLU A 226 -6.74 2.51 -16.72
N ILE A 227 -6.04 1.46 -16.28
CA ILE A 227 -5.82 1.18 -14.86
C ILE A 227 -4.60 1.97 -14.40
N ASN A 228 -4.77 2.79 -13.37
CA ASN A 228 -3.73 3.62 -12.78
C ASN A 228 -3.61 3.27 -11.30
N ILE A 229 -2.45 2.80 -10.83
CA ILE A 229 -2.25 2.40 -9.44
C ILE A 229 -0.92 2.94 -8.92
N TYR A 230 -0.96 3.77 -7.88
CA TYR A 230 0.21 4.35 -7.24
C TYR A 230 0.30 3.91 -5.78
N GLY A 231 1.48 3.52 -5.30
CA GLY A 231 1.65 3.25 -3.88
C GLY A 231 2.92 2.51 -3.52
N ALA A 232 2.85 1.69 -2.49
CA ALA A 232 3.97 0.89 -2.01
C ALA A 232 3.73 -0.61 -2.25
N THR A 233 4.82 -1.29 -2.58
CA THR A 233 4.92 -2.75 -2.64
C THR A 233 6.08 -3.26 -1.80
N ILE A 234 6.17 -4.56 -1.60
CA ILE A 234 7.37 -5.20 -1.04
C ILE A 234 8.35 -5.44 -2.18
N LYS A 235 9.63 -5.16 -1.98
CA LYS A 235 10.69 -5.48 -2.94
C LYS A 235 10.60 -6.95 -3.36
N GLY A 236 10.45 -7.20 -4.66
CA GLY A 236 10.22 -8.52 -5.25
C GLY A 236 8.77 -8.88 -5.56
N LEU A 237 7.80 -8.00 -5.30
CA LEU A 237 6.41 -8.22 -5.71
C LEU A 237 6.02 -7.36 -6.92
N PRO A 238 5.20 -7.90 -7.86
CA PRO A 238 4.83 -7.22 -9.10
C PRO A 238 3.54 -6.39 -9.00
N VAL A 239 2.99 -6.17 -7.81
CA VAL A 239 1.72 -5.45 -7.58
C VAL A 239 1.83 -4.47 -6.42
N ILE A 240 1.05 -3.38 -6.44
CA ILE A 240 0.96 -2.45 -5.31
C ILE A 240 0.17 -3.10 -4.17
N VAL A 241 0.73 -3.10 -2.96
CA VAL A 241 0.11 -3.71 -1.77
C VAL A 241 -0.85 -2.74 -1.10
N GLN A 242 -0.48 -1.46 -1.04
CA GLN A 242 -1.30 -0.38 -0.48
C GLN A 242 -0.96 0.95 -1.16
N GLY A 243 -1.94 1.84 -1.28
CA GLY A 243 -1.79 3.06 -2.08
C GLY A 243 -3.12 3.67 -2.51
N CYS A 244 -3.14 4.23 -3.70
CA CYS A 244 -4.29 4.89 -4.29
C CYS A 244 -4.29 4.83 -5.82
N ASN A 245 -5.40 5.23 -6.41
CA ASN A 245 -5.55 5.55 -7.82
C ASN A 245 -6.15 6.95 -7.98
N ASP A 246 -6.65 7.27 -9.18
CA ASP A 246 -7.27 8.56 -9.51
C ASP A 246 -8.58 8.84 -8.72
N ARG A 247 -9.14 7.85 -8.02
CA ARG A 247 -10.50 7.88 -7.45
C ARG A 247 -10.59 7.45 -5.99
N LEU A 248 -9.74 6.53 -5.56
CA LEU A 248 -9.81 5.90 -4.24
C LEU A 248 -8.43 5.52 -3.71
N GLY A 249 -8.34 5.19 -2.44
CA GLY A 249 -7.16 4.60 -1.83
C GLY A 249 -7.49 3.56 -0.77
N TRP A 250 -6.50 2.73 -0.46
CA TRP A 250 -6.60 1.71 0.58
C TRP A 250 -5.30 1.54 1.36
N ALA A 251 -5.45 1.17 2.63
CA ALA A 251 -4.34 0.92 3.55
C ALA A 251 -4.47 -0.46 4.19
N LEU A 252 -3.34 -1.12 4.43
CA LEU A 252 -3.27 -2.39 5.15
C LEU A 252 -2.49 -2.17 6.46
N SER A 253 -3.10 -2.48 7.59
CA SER A 253 -2.45 -2.46 8.91
C SER A 253 -2.54 -3.83 9.55
N PRO A 254 -1.44 -4.42 10.08
CA PRO A 254 -1.47 -5.77 10.64
C PRO A 254 -2.47 -5.82 11.79
N ASN A 255 -3.28 -6.87 11.81
CA ASN A 255 -4.19 -7.18 12.92
C ASN A 255 -3.75 -8.47 13.63
N GLN A 256 -4.07 -8.61 14.92
CA GLN A 256 -3.87 -9.84 15.69
C GLN A 256 -5.17 -10.67 15.69
N ALA A 257 -5.64 -11.00 14.48
CA ALA A 257 -6.73 -11.94 14.32
C ALA A 257 -6.27 -13.38 14.59
N ASP A 258 -7.16 -14.22 15.11
CA ASP A 258 -6.91 -15.66 15.27
C ASP A 258 -7.07 -16.38 13.92
N PHE A 259 -6.01 -16.38 13.11
CA PHE A 259 -5.95 -17.06 11.83
C PHE A 259 -4.85 -18.14 11.78
N ALA A 260 -4.43 -18.68 12.93
CA ALA A 260 -3.71 -19.95 12.98
C ALA A 260 -3.91 -20.71 14.29
N ASP A 261 -3.97 -22.04 14.21
CA ASP A 261 -4.09 -22.96 15.34
C ASP A 261 -2.92 -23.98 15.34
N ILE A 262 -2.31 -24.24 16.49
CA ILE A 262 -1.23 -25.25 16.63
C ILE A 262 -1.79 -26.52 17.26
N PHE A 263 -1.52 -27.69 16.65
CA PHE A 263 -1.91 -29.00 17.16
C PHE A 263 -0.71 -29.87 17.47
N ARG A 264 -0.66 -30.41 18.69
CA ARG A 264 0.29 -31.48 19.08
C ARG A 264 -0.16 -32.77 18.41
N GLU A 265 0.69 -33.28 17.53
CA GLU A 265 0.42 -34.49 16.77
C GLU A 265 0.65 -35.71 17.64
N GLU A 266 -0.40 -36.51 17.83
CA GLU A 266 -0.28 -37.92 18.24
C GLU A 266 -1.03 -38.74 17.18
N PHE A 267 -0.56 -39.95 16.90
CA PHE A 267 -1.14 -40.74 15.82
C PHE A 267 -2.56 -41.26 16.17
N GLU A 268 -3.52 -41.12 15.25
CA GLU A 268 -4.85 -41.77 15.38
C GLU A 268 -4.88 -43.20 14.81
N PRO A 269 -5.32 -44.21 15.60
CA PRO A 269 -5.50 -45.59 15.14
C PRO A 269 -6.59 -45.81 14.07
N GLN A 270 -7.28 -44.78 13.59
CA GLN A 270 -8.45 -44.95 12.71
C GLN A 270 -8.12 -45.48 11.30
N GLN A 271 -6.85 -45.46 10.88
CA GLN A 271 -6.41 -46.22 9.68
C GLN A 271 -6.12 -47.70 9.96
N ALA A 272 -6.01 -48.13 11.22
CA ALA A 272 -5.88 -49.53 11.64
C ALA A 272 -7.22 -50.17 12.07
N ALA A 273 -8.26 -49.35 12.31
CA ALA A 273 -9.53 -49.76 12.90
C ALA A 273 -10.54 -50.43 11.92
N ARG A 274 -10.07 -51.28 10.98
CA ARG A 274 -10.99 -52.27 10.36
C ARG A 274 -11.17 -53.53 11.21
N ASN A 275 -10.49 -53.64 12.36
CA ASN A 275 -10.63 -54.79 13.24
C ASN A 275 -11.09 -54.35 14.65
N PRO A 276 -12.33 -54.67 15.07
CA PRO A 276 -12.92 -54.26 16.36
C PRO A 276 -12.26 -54.84 17.62
N LYS A 277 -11.14 -55.57 17.50
CA LYS A 277 -10.48 -56.26 18.63
C LYS A 277 -9.15 -55.66 19.08
N SER A 278 -8.67 -54.59 18.44
CA SER A 278 -7.38 -54.01 18.80
C SER A 278 -7.59 -52.60 19.33
N ILE A 279 -7.50 -52.41 20.65
CA ILE A 279 -6.50 -51.47 21.20
C ILE A 279 -6.05 -51.94 22.59
N GLN A 280 -4.75 -51.74 22.87
CA GLN A 280 -4.13 -51.22 24.11
C GLN A 280 -3.11 -52.15 24.76
N SER A 281 -1.96 -52.33 24.12
CA SER A 281 -0.70 -52.44 24.86
C SER A 281 0.12 -51.14 24.69
N PRO A 282 0.83 -50.67 25.73
CA PRO A 282 1.75 -49.52 25.62
C PRO A 282 2.78 -49.66 24.49
N GLN A 283 3.17 -50.89 24.16
CA GLN A 283 4.10 -51.23 23.08
C GLN A 283 3.59 -50.82 21.69
N GLU A 284 2.28 -50.93 21.44
CA GLU A 284 1.66 -50.57 20.15
C GLU A 284 1.58 -49.06 19.96
N ALA A 285 1.35 -48.29 21.03
CA ALA A 285 1.38 -46.83 21.01
C ALA A 285 2.79 -46.30 20.71
N THR A 286 3.80 -46.85 21.38
CA THR A 286 5.22 -46.53 21.11
C THR A 286 5.64 -46.88 19.69
N ASN A 287 5.18 -48.01 19.12
CA ASN A 287 5.46 -48.35 17.72
C ASN A 287 4.84 -47.36 16.72
N MET A 288 3.73 -46.73 17.10
CA MET A 288 2.98 -45.82 16.24
C MET A 288 3.53 -44.39 16.24
N GLU A 289 3.96 -43.89 17.40
CA GLU A 289 4.74 -42.66 17.51
C GLU A 289 6.03 -42.77 16.67
N HIS A 290 6.72 -43.92 16.75
CA HIS A 290 7.87 -44.20 15.90
C HIS A 290 7.51 -44.20 14.40
N ALA A 291 6.37 -44.76 14.00
CA ALA A 291 5.94 -44.75 12.59
C ALA A 291 5.67 -43.33 12.06
N MET A 292 5.05 -42.46 12.86
CA MET A 292 4.82 -41.06 12.51
C MET A 292 6.13 -40.29 12.40
N LEU A 293 7.05 -40.49 13.35
CA LEU A 293 8.39 -39.89 13.29
C LEU A 293 9.16 -40.38 12.07
N LEU A 294 9.12 -41.68 11.75
CA LEU A 294 9.74 -42.23 10.54
C LEU A 294 9.12 -41.66 9.27
N HIS A 295 7.79 -41.51 9.22
CA HIS A 295 7.12 -40.86 8.10
C HIS A 295 7.58 -39.41 7.96
N TYR A 296 7.58 -38.63 9.03
CA TYR A 296 8.08 -37.26 9.06
C TYR A 296 9.52 -37.18 8.53
N MET A 297 10.42 -38.00 9.08
CA MET A 297 11.82 -38.06 8.67
C MET A 297 11.99 -38.51 7.21
N SER A 298 11.11 -39.37 6.70
CA SER A 298 11.14 -39.81 5.29
C SER A 298 10.85 -38.67 4.30
N GLN A 299 10.20 -37.60 4.76
CA GLN A 299 9.87 -36.41 3.96
C GLN A 299 10.98 -35.34 4.01
N SER A 300 12.22 -35.79 4.19
CA SER A 300 13.38 -34.90 4.28
C SER A 300 13.70 -34.25 2.93
N GLN A 301 13.97 -32.95 2.94
CA GLN A 301 14.41 -32.17 1.79
C GLN A 301 15.91 -31.89 1.91
N PRO A 302 16.66 -31.96 0.79
CA PRO A 302 18.06 -31.58 0.78
C PRO A 302 18.20 -30.06 0.80
N TYR A 303 19.21 -29.56 1.52
CA TYR A 303 19.66 -28.18 1.46
C TYR A 303 21.18 -28.13 1.50
N ARG A 304 21.80 -27.03 1.06
CA ARG A 304 23.26 -26.95 0.93
C ARG A 304 23.83 -25.83 1.79
N VAL A 305 24.91 -26.14 2.50
CA VAL A 305 25.60 -25.21 3.41
C VAL A 305 27.00 -24.94 2.90
N ARG A 306 27.39 -23.66 2.86
CA ARG A 306 28.76 -23.22 2.60
C ARG A 306 29.62 -23.53 3.82
N VAL A 307 30.58 -24.43 3.64
CA VAL A 307 31.59 -24.77 4.66
C VAL A 307 32.99 -24.56 4.07
N GLY A 308 34.02 -24.47 4.92
CA GLY A 308 35.36 -23.98 4.54
C GLY A 308 36.00 -24.57 3.25
N GLY A 309 35.62 -25.79 2.85
CA GLY A 309 36.11 -26.45 1.62
C GLY A 309 35.12 -26.56 0.45
N GLY A 310 33.89 -26.05 0.53
CA GLY A 310 32.89 -26.20 -0.53
C GLY A 310 31.43 -26.11 -0.07
N LEU A 311 30.54 -26.81 -0.80
CA LEU A 311 29.14 -27.01 -0.39
C LEU A 311 28.97 -28.39 0.21
N GLU A 312 28.40 -28.45 1.40
CA GLU A 312 27.92 -29.67 2.04
C GLU A 312 26.41 -29.79 1.81
N THR A 313 25.91 -30.98 1.47
CA THR A 313 24.45 -31.23 1.40
C THR A 313 23.99 -31.85 2.71
N ARG A 314 23.01 -31.21 3.35
CA ARG A 314 22.33 -31.67 4.56
C ARG A 314 20.86 -31.91 4.26
N TYR A 315 20.14 -32.50 5.20
CA TYR A 315 18.74 -32.87 5.05
C TYR A 315 17.92 -32.41 6.23
N VAL A 316 16.70 -31.96 5.97
CA VAL A 316 15.74 -31.53 6.99
C VAL A 316 14.37 -32.13 6.71
N PRO A 317 13.72 -32.78 7.69
CA PRO A 317 12.31 -33.17 7.57
C PRO A 317 11.44 -31.95 7.28
N ALA A 318 10.66 -31.98 6.19
CA ALA A 318 9.79 -30.88 5.79
C ALA A 318 8.44 -31.40 5.30
N PHE A 319 7.66 -31.97 6.21
CA PHE A 319 6.35 -32.50 5.90
C PHE A 319 5.26 -31.42 5.98
N ILE A 320 4.42 -31.34 4.95
CA ILE A 320 3.16 -30.60 4.98
C ILE A 320 2.04 -31.61 4.92
N GLY A 321 1.28 -31.73 6.02
CA GLY A 321 0.12 -32.59 6.11
C GLY A 321 -1.18 -31.88 5.69
N ALA A 322 -2.31 -32.52 5.95
CA ALA A 322 -3.64 -31.96 5.66
C ALA A 322 -3.95 -30.70 6.48
N ARG A 323 -3.37 -30.56 7.68
CA ARG A 323 -3.50 -29.36 8.51
C ARG A 323 -2.55 -28.23 8.06
N GLY A 324 -1.36 -28.57 7.60
CA GLY A 324 -0.34 -27.60 7.21
C GLY A 324 1.06 -28.09 7.53
N PRO A 325 2.03 -27.18 7.68
CA PRO A 325 3.42 -27.56 7.93
C PRO A 325 3.56 -28.20 9.32
N MET A 326 4.44 -29.18 9.41
CA MET A 326 4.73 -29.92 10.64
C MET A 326 6.16 -29.66 11.10
N PHE A 327 6.32 -29.50 12.41
CA PHE A 327 7.57 -29.18 13.06
C PHE A 327 7.81 -30.10 14.26
N GLU A 328 9.06 -30.31 14.61
CA GLU A 328 9.51 -30.92 15.84
C GLU A 328 9.85 -29.86 16.90
N HIS A 329 9.47 -30.11 18.15
CA HIS A 329 9.85 -29.30 19.30
C HIS A 329 10.21 -30.19 20.49
N SER A 330 11.21 -29.78 21.27
CA SER A 330 11.71 -30.54 22.41
C SER A 330 10.65 -30.79 23.49
N GLN A 331 9.72 -29.84 23.70
CA GLN A 331 8.65 -29.97 24.70
C GLN A 331 7.31 -30.43 24.13
N LEU A 332 7.01 -30.10 22.86
CA LEU A 332 5.68 -30.38 22.27
C LEU A 332 5.66 -31.64 21.42
N GLY A 333 6.83 -32.23 21.14
CA GLY A 333 6.94 -33.31 20.16
C GLY A 333 6.70 -32.80 18.74
N LEU A 334 6.10 -33.64 17.90
CA LEU A 334 5.65 -33.23 16.58
C LEU A 334 4.36 -32.40 16.72
N HIS A 335 4.29 -31.30 15.97
CA HIS A 335 3.11 -30.45 15.95
C HIS A 335 2.86 -29.93 14.55
N SER A 336 1.59 -29.83 14.15
CA SER A 336 1.18 -29.21 12.91
C SER A 336 0.57 -27.85 13.16
N TRP A 337 0.68 -27.00 12.15
CA TRP A 337 0.13 -25.65 12.17
C TRP A 337 -0.97 -25.53 11.14
N TYR A 338 -2.18 -25.20 11.58
CA TYR A 338 -3.33 -24.97 10.74
C TYR A 338 -3.51 -23.47 10.54
N ILE A 339 -3.19 -22.97 9.34
CA ILE A 339 -3.13 -21.53 9.05
C ILE A 339 -4.19 -21.16 8.02
N GLY A 340 -4.93 -20.08 8.29
CA GLY A 340 -5.92 -19.51 7.38
C GLY A 340 -5.24 -19.04 6.10
N GLY A 341 -5.71 -19.54 4.96
CA GLY A 341 -5.17 -19.16 3.64
C GLY A 341 -3.76 -19.64 3.33
N TYR A 342 -3.24 -20.65 4.05
CA TYR A 342 -1.91 -21.23 3.81
C TYR A 342 -1.64 -21.65 2.35
N ARG A 343 -2.69 -22.05 1.60
CA ARG A 343 -2.58 -22.46 0.19
C ARG A 343 -3.23 -21.46 -0.77
N ASP A 344 -3.52 -20.25 -0.32
CA ASP A 344 -4.08 -19.21 -1.17
C ASP A 344 -2.97 -18.45 -1.90
N PHE A 345 -3.01 -18.49 -3.22
CA PHE A 345 -2.05 -17.78 -4.07
C PHE A 345 -2.72 -16.75 -5.00
N GLY A 346 -4.02 -16.50 -4.82
CA GLY A 346 -4.76 -15.46 -5.54
C GLY A 346 -4.60 -14.04 -4.97
N GLY A 347 -3.77 -13.86 -3.92
CA GLY A 347 -3.59 -12.58 -3.24
C GLY A 347 -3.04 -11.48 -4.16
N LEU A 348 -2.15 -11.81 -5.10
CA LEU A 348 -1.63 -10.83 -6.06
C LEU A 348 -2.74 -10.31 -6.99
N ARG A 349 -3.65 -11.20 -7.44
CA ARG A 349 -4.82 -10.78 -8.21
C ARG A 349 -5.76 -9.92 -7.38
N GLN A 350 -6.04 -10.30 -6.14
CA GLN A 350 -6.90 -9.51 -5.25
C GLN A 350 -6.36 -8.09 -5.05
N LEU A 351 -5.06 -7.93 -4.77
CA LEU A 351 -4.43 -6.61 -4.60
C LEU A 351 -4.52 -5.77 -5.87
N PHE A 352 -4.31 -6.38 -7.03
CA PHE A 352 -4.46 -5.68 -8.31
C PHE A 352 -5.90 -5.20 -8.55
N GLU A 353 -6.90 -6.05 -8.31
CA GLU A 353 -8.32 -5.68 -8.45
C GLU A 353 -8.76 -4.60 -7.45
N MET A 354 -8.23 -4.63 -6.22
CA MET A 354 -8.44 -3.56 -5.24
C MET A 354 -7.92 -2.21 -5.77
N GLY A 355 -6.73 -2.18 -6.36
CA GLY A 355 -6.17 -0.97 -6.96
C GLY A 355 -6.83 -0.55 -8.28
N ALA A 356 -7.39 -1.50 -9.04
CA ALA A 356 -8.09 -1.24 -10.29
C ALA A 356 -9.56 -0.81 -10.10
N ALA A 357 -10.11 -0.97 -8.91
CA ALA A 357 -11.47 -0.57 -8.58
C ALA A 357 -11.69 0.94 -8.80
N ARG A 358 -12.90 1.30 -9.23
CA ARG A 358 -13.29 2.71 -9.48
C ARG A 358 -14.27 3.28 -8.45
N ASN A 359 -14.76 2.44 -7.55
CA ASN A 359 -15.70 2.79 -6.49
C ASN A 359 -15.71 1.69 -5.41
N LEU A 360 -16.41 1.98 -4.31
CA LEU A 360 -16.47 1.08 -3.16
C LEU A 360 -17.07 -0.30 -3.48
N ASP A 361 -18.09 -0.37 -4.36
CA ASP A 361 -18.70 -1.66 -4.72
C ASP A 361 -17.69 -2.58 -5.42
N GLN A 362 -16.96 -2.06 -6.41
CA GLN A 362 -15.90 -2.81 -7.09
C GLN A 362 -14.75 -3.18 -6.14
N PHE A 363 -14.43 -2.31 -5.19
CA PHE A 363 -13.43 -2.61 -4.17
C PHE A 363 -13.90 -3.76 -3.26
N CYS A 364 -15.17 -3.77 -2.85
CA CYS A 364 -15.77 -4.86 -2.08
C CYS A 364 -15.89 -6.17 -2.89
N ASP A 365 -16.13 -6.10 -4.20
CA ASP A 365 -16.07 -7.27 -5.09
C ASP A 365 -14.65 -7.87 -5.09
N ALA A 366 -13.60 -7.03 -5.18
CA ALA A 366 -12.22 -7.47 -5.07
C ALA A 366 -11.91 -8.08 -3.69
N LEU A 367 -12.37 -7.46 -2.60
CA LEU A 367 -12.22 -8.03 -1.25
C LEU A 367 -12.89 -9.40 -1.13
N SER A 368 -14.03 -9.61 -1.80
CA SER A 368 -14.78 -10.87 -1.77
C SER A 368 -14.02 -12.06 -2.37
N MET A 369 -12.89 -11.83 -3.06
CA MET A 369 -11.95 -12.89 -3.41
C MET A 369 -11.37 -13.60 -2.17
N HIS A 370 -11.24 -12.90 -1.04
CA HIS A 370 -10.84 -13.41 0.28
C HIS A 370 -9.57 -14.28 0.25
N GLN A 371 -8.55 -13.81 -0.48
CA GLN A 371 -7.24 -14.45 -0.68
C GLN A 371 -6.15 -13.95 0.28
N ILE A 372 -6.42 -12.88 1.03
CA ILE A 372 -5.49 -12.31 2.01
C ILE A 372 -5.95 -12.73 3.42
N PRO A 373 -5.09 -13.36 4.24
CA PRO A 373 -5.52 -14.00 5.48
C PRO A 373 -5.68 -13.07 6.69
N CYS A 374 -5.14 -11.86 6.63
CA CYS A 374 -5.16 -10.89 7.73
C CYS A 374 -5.15 -9.44 7.21
N PHE A 375 -5.03 -8.50 8.15
CA PHE A 375 -5.05 -7.03 8.06
C PHE A 375 -6.36 -6.36 8.46
N HIS A 376 -6.24 -5.22 9.14
CA HIS A 376 -7.19 -4.14 8.98
C HIS A 376 -7.06 -3.56 7.56
N ILE A 377 -8.18 -3.43 6.86
CA ILE A 377 -8.25 -2.81 5.54
C ILE A 377 -9.04 -1.51 5.67
N LEU A 378 -8.42 -0.39 5.34
CA LEU A 378 -9.09 0.92 5.28
C LEU A 378 -9.23 1.36 3.84
N TYR A 379 -10.24 2.19 3.59
CA TYR A 379 -10.58 2.71 2.28
C TYR A 379 -11.11 4.15 2.39
N ALA A 380 -10.78 4.98 1.40
CA ALA A 380 -11.46 6.26 1.18
C ALA A 380 -11.57 6.57 -0.33
N ASP A 381 -12.59 7.33 -0.75
CA ASP A 381 -12.79 7.69 -2.16
C ASP A 381 -13.25 9.13 -2.41
N GLN A 382 -13.23 9.51 -3.70
CA GLN A 382 -13.69 10.79 -4.23
C GLN A 382 -15.18 11.08 -3.97
N SER A 383 -16.00 10.05 -3.73
CA SER A 383 -17.42 10.21 -3.38
C SER A 383 -17.62 10.52 -1.89
N GLY A 384 -16.55 10.59 -1.10
CA GLY A 384 -16.59 10.86 0.32
C GLY A 384 -16.79 9.62 1.20
N ASN A 385 -16.78 8.42 0.62
CA ASN A 385 -16.93 7.19 1.39
C ASN A 385 -15.65 6.90 2.16
N ILE A 386 -15.80 6.42 3.39
CA ILE A 386 -14.76 5.76 4.18
C ILE A 386 -15.25 4.38 4.61
N PHE A 387 -14.40 3.39 4.44
CA PHE A 387 -14.73 1.99 4.75
C PHE A 387 -13.61 1.31 5.52
N TYR A 388 -14.00 0.35 6.36
CA TYR A 388 -13.12 -0.48 7.18
C TYR A 388 -13.57 -1.92 7.14
N LEU A 389 -12.61 -2.84 7.05
CA LEU A 389 -12.81 -4.26 7.27
C LEU A 389 -11.74 -4.79 8.21
N PHE A 390 -12.16 -5.49 9.26
CA PHE A 390 -11.29 -6.39 10.02
C PHE A 390 -11.13 -7.69 9.24
N ASN A 391 -10.21 -7.71 8.27
CA ASN A 391 -10.02 -8.86 7.40
C ASN A 391 -9.28 -9.98 8.14
N THR A 392 -9.83 -11.18 8.08
CA THR A 392 -9.17 -12.39 8.56
C THR A 392 -9.70 -13.61 7.82
N LYS A 393 -8.87 -14.64 7.69
CA LYS A 393 -9.26 -15.96 7.19
C LYS A 393 -9.36 -16.98 8.32
N SER A 394 -10.07 -16.59 9.37
CA SER A 394 -10.43 -17.43 10.52
C SER A 394 -11.64 -18.31 10.23
N GLY A 395 -11.79 -19.40 10.98
CA GLY A 395 -12.96 -20.29 10.87
C GLY A 395 -13.88 -20.30 12.09
N THR A 396 -15.11 -20.75 11.85
CA THR A 396 -16.08 -21.09 12.90
C THR A 396 -15.62 -22.31 13.69
N ARG A 397 -15.77 -22.25 15.01
CA ARG A 397 -15.44 -23.34 15.94
C ARG A 397 -16.72 -23.97 16.50
N VAL A 398 -16.69 -25.28 16.72
CA VAL A 398 -17.82 -25.99 17.35
C VAL A 398 -17.56 -26.06 18.85
N THR A 399 -18.17 -25.16 19.60
CA THR A 399 -18.18 -25.24 21.07
C THR A 399 -19.27 -26.21 21.52
N ARG A 400 -18.94 -27.25 22.30
CA ARG A 400 -19.97 -28.11 22.91
C ARG A 400 -20.81 -27.25 23.85
N SER A 401 -22.13 -27.21 23.62
CA SER A 401 -23.06 -26.64 24.59
C SER A 401 -22.99 -27.51 25.84
N VAL A 402 -22.40 -26.98 26.92
CA VAL A 402 -22.49 -27.63 28.23
C VAL A 402 -23.94 -27.52 28.66
N THR A 403 -24.69 -28.61 28.57
CA THR A 403 -25.97 -28.72 29.29
C THR A 403 -25.65 -28.63 30.78
N HIS A 404 -26.32 -27.73 31.50
CA HIS A 404 -26.15 -27.45 32.93
C HIS A 404 -26.15 -28.70 33.85
N GLU A 405 -26.56 -29.87 33.38
CA GLU A 405 -26.55 -31.13 34.13
C GLU A 405 -25.20 -31.87 34.12
N GLN A 406 -24.19 -31.40 33.38
CA GLN A 406 -22.83 -31.97 33.36
C GLN A 406 -21.75 -31.06 33.98
N SER A 407 -22.14 -29.93 34.58
CA SER A 407 -21.21 -29.04 35.27
C SER A 407 -21.03 -29.42 36.74
N GLU A 408 -20.48 -30.61 37.00
CA GLU A 408 -19.81 -30.89 38.28
C GLU A 408 -18.28 -30.74 38.17
N ASP A 409 -17.74 -30.57 36.96
CA ASP A 409 -16.31 -30.34 36.72
C ASP A 409 -16.12 -29.37 35.54
N GLY A 410 -16.10 -28.06 35.84
CA GLY A 410 -15.56 -26.98 35.01
C GLY A 410 -15.98 -26.91 33.53
N SER A 411 -16.66 -25.83 33.13
CA SER A 411 -16.70 -25.45 31.71
C SER A 411 -15.27 -25.42 31.14
N VAL A 412 -14.94 -26.32 30.21
CA VAL A 412 -13.61 -26.35 29.59
C VAL A 412 -13.50 -25.13 28.69
N ASP A 413 -12.81 -24.09 29.18
CA ASP A 413 -12.45 -22.91 28.40
C ASP A 413 -11.29 -23.28 27.47
N TYR A 414 -11.57 -23.40 26.17
CA TYR A 414 -10.57 -23.78 25.17
C TYR A 414 -9.72 -22.56 24.78
N ARG A 415 -8.46 -22.57 25.21
CA ARG A 415 -7.45 -21.54 24.91
C ARG A 415 -6.77 -21.80 23.57
N TRP A 416 -7.40 -21.41 22.48
CA TRP A 416 -6.92 -21.67 21.11
C TRP A 416 -5.65 -20.90 20.72
N ASP A 417 -5.29 -19.88 21.51
CA ASP A 417 -4.00 -19.20 21.51
C ASP A 417 -2.85 -20.08 22.05
N GLN A 418 -3.11 -21.35 22.34
CA GLN A 418 -2.14 -22.33 22.87
C GLN A 418 -2.15 -23.62 22.04
N PRO A 419 -1.10 -24.47 22.13
CA PRO A 419 -1.05 -25.73 21.40
C PRO A 419 -2.13 -26.69 21.90
N GLN A 420 -3.04 -27.05 21.02
CA GLN A 420 -4.13 -27.97 21.29
C GLN A 420 -3.71 -29.43 21.10
N SER A 421 -4.45 -30.35 21.72
CA SER A 421 -4.34 -31.79 21.35
C SER A 421 -4.93 -32.00 19.96
N TYR A 422 -4.31 -32.84 19.11
CA TYR A 422 -4.89 -33.21 17.81
C TYR A 422 -6.35 -33.74 17.92
N LYS A 423 -6.77 -34.30 19.07
CA LYS A 423 -8.15 -34.79 19.29
C LYS A 423 -9.17 -33.66 19.20
N LEU A 424 -8.76 -32.42 19.45
CA LEU A 424 -9.56 -31.22 19.31
C LEU A 424 -9.56 -30.68 17.87
N ALA A 425 -8.78 -31.25 16.95
CA ALA A 425 -8.78 -30.83 15.54
C ALA A 425 -10.18 -30.96 14.91
N ALA A 426 -11.00 -31.94 15.33
CA ALA A 426 -12.38 -32.05 14.88
C ALA A 426 -13.32 -30.92 15.38
N MET A 427 -12.87 -30.13 16.36
CA MET A 427 -13.57 -28.94 16.89
C MET A 427 -12.96 -27.62 16.40
N SER A 428 -11.80 -27.69 15.74
CA SER A 428 -11.13 -26.55 15.08
C SER A 428 -11.94 -26.05 13.89
N TRP A 429 -11.39 -25.09 13.14
CA TRP A 429 -12.10 -24.41 12.06
C TRP A 429 -12.69 -25.40 11.04
N LYS A 430 -14.01 -25.34 10.87
CA LYS A 430 -14.70 -26.16 9.86
C LYS A 430 -15.08 -25.37 8.62
N ASN A 431 -15.56 -24.15 8.83
CA ASN A 431 -15.95 -23.25 7.76
C ASN A 431 -15.28 -21.90 8.02
N VAL A 432 -14.57 -21.39 7.02
CA VAL A 432 -14.05 -20.02 7.03
C VAL A 432 -15.22 -19.05 7.24
N ILE A 433 -15.06 -18.08 8.13
CA ILE A 433 -16.06 -17.03 8.34
C ILE A 433 -16.12 -16.21 7.05
N PRO A 434 -17.30 -16.11 6.40
CA PRO A 434 -17.41 -15.37 5.15
C PRO A 434 -17.10 -13.90 5.39
N ILE A 435 -16.48 -13.24 4.41
CA ILE A 435 -16.00 -11.86 4.53
C ILE A 435 -17.09 -10.88 4.97
N ASN A 436 -18.34 -11.08 4.50
CA ASN A 436 -19.49 -10.24 4.85
C ASN A 436 -20.01 -10.43 6.27
N ALA A 437 -19.51 -11.43 7.01
CA ALA A 437 -19.78 -11.63 8.43
C ALA A 437 -18.66 -11.09 9.34
N LEU A 438 -17.55 -10.62 8.77
CA LEU A 438 -16.47 -10.00 9.54
C LEU A 438 -16.85 -8.58 10.00
N PRO A 439 -16.23 -8.07 11.08
CA PRO A 439 -16.46 -6.69 11.53
C PRO A 439 -16.08 -5.67 10.44
N TYR A 440 -17.02 -4.81 10.06
CA TYR A 440 -16.79 -3.75 9.09
C TYR A 440 -17.46 -2.43 9.52
N LEU A 441 -16.97 -1.31 8.98
CA LEU A 441 -17.60 0.00 9.11
C LEU A 441 -17.74 0.63 7.73
N LEU A 442 -18.86 1.30 7.51
CA LEU A 442 -19.07 2.17 6.36
C LEU A 442 -19.61 3.50 6.87
N ASN A 443 -18.90 4.59 6.58
CA ASN A 443 -19.30 5.96 6.88
C ASN A 443 -19.85 6.12 8.32
N PRO A 444 -19.08 5.78 9.37
CA PRO A 444 -19.56 5.91 10.75
C PRO A 444 -19.91 7.37 11.07
N PRO A 445 -20.90 7.65 11.94
CA PRO A 445 -21.34 9.02 12.25
C PRO A 445 -20.25 9.95 12.82
N SER A 446 -19.18 9.38 13.37
CA SER A 446 -18.00 10.12 13.80
C SER A 446 -17.27 10.80 12.64
N GLY A 447 -17.43 10.31 11.41
CA GLY A 447 -16.77 10.80 10.20
C GLY A 447 -15.30 10.41 10.07
N PHE A 448 -14.79 9.48 10.89
CA PHE A 448 -13.43 8.94 10.77
C PHE A 448 -13.33 7.46 11.17
N ILE A 449 -12.29 6.81 10.66
CA ILE A 449 -11.90 5.42 10.93
C ILE A 449 -10.38 5.38 11.13
N GLN A 450 -9.87 4.55 12.04
CA GLN A 450 -8.44 4.34 12.23
C GLN A 450 -8.09 2.87 12.54
N ALA A 451 -6.89 2.45 12.13
CA ALA A 451 -6.25 1.20 12.50
C ALA A 451 -4.79 1.46 12.89
N CYS A 452 -4.55 1.68 14.18
CA CYS A 452 -3.24 2.01 14.73
C CYS A 452 -2.87 1.06 15.88
N ALA A 453 -3.02 -0.26 15.66
CA ALA A 453 -3.00 -1.32 16.68
C ALA A 453 -4.15 -1.18 17.68
N ASN A 454 -5.34 -1.61 17.24
CA ASN A 454 -6.57 -1.57 18.01
C ASN A 454 -7.55 -2.64 17.55
N PRO A 455 -8.41 -3.15 18.44
CA PRO A 455 -9.49 -4.05 18.03
C PRO A 455 -10.53 -3.32 17.16
N PRO A 456 -11.38 -4.06 16.42
CA PRO A 456 -12.32 -3.47 15.46
C PRO A 456 -13.36 -2.54 16.08
N TRP A 457 -13.77 -2.80 17.33
CA TRP A 457 -14.77 -1.96 18.01
C TRP A 457 -14.27 -0.57 18.40
N THR A 458 -12.95 -0.36 18.45
CA THR A 458 -12.34 0.97 18.66
C THR A 458 -11.74 1.55 17.38
N ALA A 459 -12.10 1.04 16.19
CA ALA A 459 -11.69 1.63 14.92
C ALA A 459 -12.29 3.03 14.68
N THR A 460 -13.33 3.40 15.43
CA THR A 460 -13.91 4.74 15.43
C THR A 460 -14.35 5.15 16.84
N ALA A 461 -14.67 6.43 17.06
CA ALA A 461 -15.17 6.91 18.36
C ALA A 461 -16.34 7.91 18.21
N PRO A 462 -17.45 7.72 18.97
CA PRO A 462 -17.71 6.62 19.90
C PRO A 462 -17.79 5.25 19.20
N PRO A 463 -17.49 4.13 19.89
CA PRO A 463 -17.62 2.79 19.34
C PRO A 463 -19.02 2.53 18.80
N VAL A 464 -19.11 1.94 17.60
CA VAL A 464 -20.40 1.56 16.97
C VAL A 464 -20.57 0.05 16.81
N LEU A 465 -19.49 -0.73 16.86
CA LEU A 465 -19.55 -2.19 16.81
C LEU A 465 -19.67 -2.75 18.23
N ASN A 466 -20.57 -3.73 18.40
CA ASN A 466 -20.70 -4.47 19.65
C ASN A 466 -19.76 -5.69 19.63
N PRO A 467 -18.73 -5.77 20.49
CA PRO A 467 -17.82 -6.92 20.53
C PRO A 467 -18.54 -8.27 20.71
N GLN A 468 -19.68 -8.28 21.42
CA GLN A 468 -20.47 -9.49 21.68
C GLN A 468 -21.18 -10.06 20.44
N ALA A 469 -21.20 -9.32 19.32
CA ALA A 469 -21.74 -9.82 18.05
C ALA A 469 -20.79 -10.79 17.33
N TRP A 470 -19.53 -10.85 17.74
CA TRP A 470 -18.53 -11.76 17.21
C TRP A 470 -18.00 -12.71 18.27
N PRO A 471 -17.53 -13.88 17.84
CA PRO A 471 -16.66 -14.72 18.63
C PRO A 471 -15.57 -13.99 19.44
N PRO A 472 -15.44 -14.21 20.77
CA PRO A 472 -14.36 -13.63 21.58
C PRO A 472 -12.95 -14.00 21.13
N TRP A 473 -12.77 -15.08 20.35
CA TRP A 473 -11.47 -15.48 19.81
C TRP A 473 -11.10 -14.77 18.50
N LEU A 474 -12.03 -14.08 17.83
CA LEU A 474 -11.79 -13.50 16.50
C LEU A 474 -10.70 -12.42 16.50
N ALA A 475 -10.71 -11.55 17.52
CA ALA A 475 -9.79 -10.43 17.67
C ALA A 475 -9.22 -10.43 19.09
N GLN A 476 -7.90 -10.58 19.20
CA GLN A 476 -7.18 -10.66 20.49
C GLN A 476 -6.45 -9.35 20.84
N GLU A 477 -6.61 -8.34 20.01
CA GLU A 477 -5.88 -7.08 20.09
C GLU A 477 -6.32 -6.21 21.27
N SER A 478 -5.33 -5.61 21.93
CA SER A 478 -5.57 -4.55 22.89
C SER A 478 -5.58 -3.17 22.21
N ASP A 479 -6.33 -2.24 22.79
CA ASP A 479 -6.41 -0.87 22.29
C ASP A 479 -5.20 -0.05 22.77
N SER A 480 -4.21 0.12 21.88
CA SER A 480 -2.94 0.78 22.18
C SER A 480 -3.10 2.26 22.56
N TYR A 481 -2.11 2.81 23.26
CA TYR A 481 -2.11 4.25 23.58
C TYR A 481 -1.91 5.12 22.33
N ARG A 482 -1.21 4.60 21.31
CA ARG A 482 -1.11 5.23 19.99
C ARG A 482 -2.46 5.36 19.31
N ALA A 483 -3.26 4.28 19.29
CA ALA A 483 -4.61 4.31 18.74
C ALA A 483 -5.52 5.30 19.51
N LYS A 484 -5.43 5.32 20.85
CA LYS A 484 -6.13 6.31 21.68
C LYS A 484 -5.73 7.75 21.33
N ARG A 485 -4.44 8.00 21.12
CA ARG A 485 -3.93 9.33 20.72
C ARG A 485 -4.43 9.74 19.34
N VAL A 486 -4.41 8.84 18.35
CA VAL A 486 -4.96 9.12 17.00
C VAL A 486 -6.44 9.47 17.10
N ARG A 487 -7.24 8.69 17.83
CA ARG A 487 -8.68 8.99 18.01
C ARG A 487 -8.90 10.32 18.74
N GLN A 488 -8.13 10.60 19.79
CA GLN A 488 -8.20 11.89 20.49
C GLN A 488 -7.97 13.05 19.52
N LEU A 489 -6.95 12.96 18.64
CA LEU A 489 -6.67 13.97 17.63
C LEU A 489 -7.81 14.08 16.61
N LEU A 490 -8.34 12.98 16.10
CA LEU A 490 -9.43 13.00 15.13
C LEU A 490 -10.77 13.51 15.71
N GLN A 491 -10.96 13.42 17.02
CA GLN A 491 -12.18 13.92 17.69
C GLN A 491 -12.20 15.43 17.92
N GLN A 492 -11.07 16.13 17.85
CA GLN A 492 -10.95 17.56 18.18
C GLN A 492 -11.55 18.53 17.15
N GLY A 493 -12.14 18.04 16.05
CA GLY A 493 -12.79 18.87 15.05
C GLY A 493 -12.57 18.36 13.63
N GLN A 494 -12.56 19.28 12.67
CA GLN A 494 -12.07 19.02 11.32
C GLN A 494 -10.54 19.00 11.31
N ARG A 495 -9.96 18.24 10.38
CA ARG A 495 -8.52 18.18 10.13
C ARG A 495 -8.23 18.58 8.69
N SER A 496 -7.21 19.42 8.51
CA SER A 496 -6.73 19.76 7.18
C SER A 496 -5.86 18.64 6.60
N TYR A 497 -5.66 18.65 5.29
CA TYR A 497 -4.71 17.80 4.59
C TYR A 497 -3.31 17.88 5.23
N ARG A 498 -2.89 19.09 5.62
CA ARG A 498 -1.61 19.34 6.30
C ARG A 498 -1.58 18.85 7.75
N ASP A 499 -2.71 18.85 8.45
CA ASP A 499 -2.78 18.29 9.81
C ASP A 499 -2.49 16.80 9.77
N HIS A 500 -3.04 16.07 8.79
CA HIS A 500 -2.78 14.64 8.64
C HIS A 500 -1.30 14.32 8.39
N GLN A 501 -0.62 15.12 7.58
CA GLN A 501 0.84 15.02 7.40
C GLN A 501 1.59 15.27 8.72
N SER A 502 1.18 16.28 9.48
CA SER A 502 1.83 16.66 10.74
C SER A 502 1.59 15.63 11.85
N MET A 503 0.42 14.99 11.87
CA MET A 503 0.06 13.94 12.83
C MET A 503 0.97 12.72 12.75
N LEU A 504 1.46 12.36 11.56
CA LEU A 504 2.43 11.26 11.39
C LEU A 504 3.75 11.51 12.13
N PHE A 505 4.07 12.76 12.43
CA PHE A 505 5.24 13.17 13.19
C PHE A 505 4.92 13.56 14.66
N ASP A 506 3.74 13.18 15.19
CA ASP A 506 3.40 13.44 16.60
C ASP A 506 4.29 12.61 17.55
N CYS A 507 5.12 13.33 18.31
CA CYS A 507 6.07 12.78 19.28
C CYS A 507 5.52 12.76 20.71
N ALA A 508 4.20 12.79 20.91
CA ALA A 508 3.66 12.60 22.26
C ALA A 508 3.87 11.15 22.70
N THR A 509 4.08 10.93 24.00
CA THR A 509 4.18 9.60 24.61
C THR A 509 2.91 9.25 25.40
N PRO A 510 1.82 8.85 24.71
CA PRO A 510 0.51 8.72 25.35
C PRO A 510 0.44 7.73 26.52
N THR A 511 1.28 6.69 26.58
CA THR A 511 1.33 5.80 27.76
C THR A 511 1.82 6.53 29.02
N ALA A 512 2.72 7.51 28.87
CA ALA A 512 3.26 8.28 29.98
C ALA A 512 2.19 9.16 30.65
N PHE A 513 1.17 9.61 29.91
CA PHE A 513 0.03 10.35 30.47
C PHE A 513 -0.76 9.54 31.49
N ALA A 514 -0.76 8.21 31.39
CA ALA A 514 -1.44 7.33 32.32
C ALA A 514 -0.53 6.90 33.48
N LEU A 515 0.71 6.52 33.18
CA LEU A 515 1.58 5.87 34.16
C LEU A 515 2.34 6.83 35.07
N LEU A 516 2.75 8.01 34.59
CA LEU A 516 3.50 8.95 35.43
C LEU A 516 2.64 9.53 36.57
N PRO A 517 1.35 9.89 36.37
CA PRO A 517 0.47 10.24 37.49
C PRO A 517 0.39 9.13 38.56
N ALA A 518 0.27 7.86 38.15
CA ALA A 518 0.24 6.73 39.07
C ALA A 518 1.57 6.60 39.85
N LEU A 519 2.71 6.75 39.19
CA LEU A 519 4.02 6.79 39.85
C LEU A 519 4.09 7.90 40.92
N PHE A 520 3.63 9.11 40.59
CA PHE A 520 3.68 10.25 41.50
C PHE A 520 2.78 10.06 42.72
N GLU A 521 1.61 9.48 42.53
CA GLU A 521 0.71 9.11 43.62
C GLU A 521 1.36 8.06 44.54
N VAL A 522 1.93 7.01 43.96
CA VAL A 522 2.59 5.92 44.71
C VAL A 522 3.76 6.43 45.55
N VAL A 523 4.53 7.41 45.07
CA VAL A 523 5.60 8.03 45.88
C VAL A 523 5.05 8.66 47.17
N THR A 524 3.82 9.18 47.15
CA THR A 524 3.19 9.74 48.35
C THR A 524 2.58 8.67 49.26
N LEU A 525 2.00 7.62 48.67
CA LEU A 525 1.31 6.54 49.41
C LEU A 525 2.31 5.57 50.06
N ARG A 526 3.41 5.26 49.40
CA ARG A 526 4.41 4.26 49.82
C ARG A 526 5.67 4.89 50.37
N SER A 527 5.49 5.80 51.32
CA SER A 527 6.62 6.44 52.03
C SER A 527 7.52 5.43 52.75
N ASP A 528 6.97 4.26 53.10
CA ASP A 528 7.71 3.12 53.64
C ASP A 528 8.79 2.60 52.68
N LEU A 529 8.52 2.64 51.37
CA LEU A 529 9.47 2.21 50.35
C LEU A 529 10.40 3.34 49.90
N THR A 530 9.88 4.55 49.74
CA THR A 530 10.66 5.66 49.17
C THR A 530 11.74 6.18 50.10
N GLN A 531 11.61 5.99 51.42
CA GLN A 531 12.64 6.37 52.40
C GLN A 531 13.97 5.64 52.21
N ALA A 532 13.94 4.43 51.61
CA ALA A 532 15.13 3.63 51.37
C ALA A 532 15.78 3.88 50.00
N MET A 533 15.19 4.73 49.15
CA MET A 533 15.65 4.96 47.78
C MET A 533 16.93 5.80 47.72
N LEU A 534 17.74 5.56 46.68
CA LEU A 534 18.94 6.35 46.39
C LEU A 534 18.65 7.87 46.26
N PRO A 535 19.57 8.77 46.63
CA PRO A 535 19.36 10.21 46.49
C PRO A 535 18.98 10.68 45.07
N ASP A 536 19.58 10.07 44.05
CA ASP A 536 19.28 10.36 42.64
C ASP A 536 17.85 9.97 42.21
N PHE A 537 17.15 9.12 42.98
CA PHE A 537 15.73 8.80 42.74
C PHE A 537 14.88 10.06 42.71
N TRP A 538 15.09 10.98 43.67
CA TRP A 538 14.33 12.22 43.77
C TRP A 538 14.65 13.19 42.63
N THR A 539 15.91 13.25 42.20
CA THR A 539 16.32 14.02 41.02
C THR A 539 15.64 13.49 39.76
N GLY A 540 15.60 12.16 39.58
CA GLY A 540 14.91 11.54 38.45
C GLY A 540 13.40 11.75 38.48
N LEU A 541 12.78 11.66 39.67
CA LEU A 541 11.36 11.95 39.85
C LEU A 541 11.02 13.38 39.45
N GLU A 542 11.85 14.34 39.86
CA GLU A 542 11.67 15.75 39.50
C GLU A 542 11.85 16.00 38.00
N LEU A 543 12.80 15.32 37.36
CA LEU A 543 12.96 15.36 35.90
C LEU A 543 11.69 14.87 35.18
N LEU A 544 11.11 13.74 35.62
CA LEU A 544 9.89 13.20 35.02
C LEU A 544 8.66 14.07 35.29
N LYS A 545 8.58 14.74 36.45
CA LYS A 545 7.51 15.70 36.76
C LYS A 545 7.53 16.93 35.86
N ASN A 546 8.73 17.42 35.55
CA ASN A 546 8.92 18.61 34.71
C ASN A 546 8.95 18.30 33.20
N TRP A 547 8.94 17.03 32.83
CA TRP A 547 8.91 16.61 31.43
C TRP A 547 7.53 16.84 30.81
N ASN A 548 7.53 17.29 29.56
CA ASN A 548 6.32 17.59 28.78
C ASN A 548 5.76 16.39 28.00
N TYR A 549 6.24 15.17 28.27
CA TYR A 549 5.83 13.92 27.60
C TYR A 549 6.16 13.82 26.11
N ILE A 550 7.04 14.69 25.60
CA ILE A 550 7.42 14.69 24.19
C ILE A 550 8.76 13.97 23.99
N CYS A 551 8.81 13.02 23.04
CA CYS A 551 10.01 12.28 22.64
C CYS A 551 10.79 12.97 21.50
N GLU A 552 11.00 14.28 21.63
CA GLU A 552 11.85 15.05 20.72
C GLU A 552 13.34 14.78 20.95
N THR A 553 14.19 15.07 19.96
CA THR A 553 15.65 14.85 20.06
C THR A 553 16.31 15.59 21.22
N SER A 554 15.81 16.76 21.61
CA SER A 554 16.32 17.52 22.76
C SER A 554 15.77 17.05 24.12
N SER A 555 14.89 16.05 24.13
CA SER A 555 14.14 15.66 25.33
C SER A 555 14.99 14.87 26.31
N THR A 556 15.28 15.44 27.47
CA THR A 556 16.00 14.73 28.55
C THR A 556 15.07 13.83 29.36
N GLY A 557 13.84 14.30 29.60
CA GLY A 557 12.80 13.52 30.28
C GLY A 557 12.45 12.23 29.52
N MET A 558 12.46 12.25 28.19
CA MET A 558 12.26 11.04 27.39
C MET A 558 13.34 9.98 27.63
N SER A 559 14.62 10.36 27.71
CA SER A 559 15.71 9.40 27.96
C SER A 559 15.54 8.68 29.29
N LEU A 560 15.15 9.42 30.34
CA LEU A 560 14.86 8.81 31.64
C LEU A 560 13.58 7.97 31.61
N PHE A 561 12.52 8.45 30.94
CA PHE A 561 11.26 7.71 30.79
C PHE A 561 11.49 6.40 30.04
N HIS A 562 12.28 6.40 28.96
CA HIS A 562 12.62 5.20 28.20
C HIS A 562 13.29 4.15 29.09
N GLN A 563 14.32 4.55 29.85
CA GLN A 563 15.00 3.64 30.80
C GLN A 563 14.05 3.15 31.90
N TRP A 564 13.24 4.05 32.44
CA TRP A 564 12.22 3.71 33.43
C TRP A 564 11.21 2.69 32.89
N TRP A 565 10.72 2.90 31.68
CA TRP A 565 9.78 2.02 31.00
C TRP A 565 10.40 0.65 30.69
N TYR A 566 11.65 0.61 30.25
CA TYR A 566 12.42 -0.62 30.05
C TYR A 566 12.51 -1.44 31.35
N HIS A 567 12.85 -0.79 32.47
CA HIS A 567 12.90 -1.46 33.77
C HIS A 567 11.52 -1.89 34.28
N CYS A 568 10.48 -1.08 34.07
CA CYS A 568 9.10 -1.42 34.41
C CYS A 568 8.66 -2.69 33.69
N THR A 569 8.79 -2.71 32.36
CA THR A 569 8.36 -3.85 31.53
C THR A 569 9.19 -5.10 31.80
N SER A 570 10.50 -4.97 32.03
CA SER A 570 11.37 -6.10 32.39
C SER A 570 11.01 -6.75 33.73
N ARG A 571 10.64 -5.94 34.74
CA ARG A 571 10.17 -6.44 36.04
C ARG A 571 8.76 -7.00 35.95
N ALA A 572 7.87 -6.29 35.26
CA ALA A 572 6.49 -6.68 35.05
C ALA A 572 6.36 -8.02 34.34
N ALA A 573 7.21 -8.32 33.34
CA ALA A 573 7.20 -9.58 32.63
C ALA A 573 7.44 -10.83 33.50
N LYS A 574 7.93 -10.67 34.74
CA LYS A 574 8.13 -11.76 35.71
C LYS A 574 6.92 -11.96 36.64
N VAL A 575 5.99 -11.02 36.66
CA VAL A 575 4.89 -10.93 37.63
C VAL A 575 3.53 -10.98 36.93
N PHE A 576 3.40 -10.28 35.80
CA PHE A 576 2.17 -10.14 35.05
C PHE A 576 2.24 -10.88 33.71
N PRO A 577 1.11 -11.39 33.19
CA PRO A 577 1.08 -12.12 31.92
C PRO A 577 1.46 -11.27 30.69
N SER A 578 1.21 -9.95 30.74
CA SER A 578 1.47 -9.05 29.62
C SER A 578 1.68 -7.60 30.10
N THR A 579 2.25 -6.77 29.22
CA THR A 579 2.40 -5.33 29.47
C THR A 579 1.05 -4.63 29.64
N ALA A 580 0.03 -5.03 28.87
CA ALA A 580 -1.32 -4.48 29.01
C ALA A 580 -1.91 -4.78 30.40
N TRP A 581 -1.74 -6.00 30.90
CA TRP A 581 -2.16 -6.39 32.25
C TRP A 581 -1.43 -5.58 33.32
N PHE A 582 -0.12 -5.39 33.17
CA PHE A 582 0.65 -4.56 34.10
C PHE A 582 0.14 -3.11 34.16
N ILE A 583 -0.22 -2.52 33.02
CA ILE A 583 -0.80 -1.17 32.97
C ILE A 583 -2.15 -1.15 33.69
N GLU A 584 -3.02 -2.14 33.46
CA GLU A 584 -4.31 -2.25 34.16
C GLU A 584 -4.13 -2.34 35.67
N GLU A 585 -3.25 -3.22 36.15
CA GLU A 585 -2.95 -3.38 37.57
C GLU A 585 -2.31 -2.13 38.18
N THR A 586 -1.53 -1.39 37.39
CA THR A 586 -0.99 -0.09 37.78
C THR A 586 -2.13 0.91 38.01
N LEU A 587 -3.09 0.99 37.09
CA LEU A 587 -4.23 1.89 37.21
C LEU A 587 -5.20 1.49 38.32
N ASN A 588 -5.26 0.19 38.66
CA ASN A 588 -6.02 -0.33 39.80
C ASN A 588 -5.28 -0.15 41.14
N GLY A 589 -4.03 0.34 41.13
CA GLY A 589 -3.24 0.60 42.34
C GLY A 589 -2.74 -0.67 43.03
N SER A 590 -2.52 -1.76 42.29
CA SER A 590 -2.03 -3.04 42.81
C SER A 590 -0.65 -2.90 43.48
N ALA A 591 -0.48 -3.44 44.70
CA ALA A 591 0.76 -3.28 45.48
C ALA A 591 2.01 -3.77 44.72
N ALA A 592 1.89 -4.86 43.96
CA ALA A 592 2.97 -5.38 43.13
C ALA A 592 3.35 -4.40 42.00
N ALA A 593 2.35 -3.78 41.36
CA ALA A 593 2.59 -2.76 40.34
C ALA A 593 3.24 -1.51 40.94
N GLN A 594 2.76 -1.04 42.10
CA GLN A 594 3.35 0.10 42.83
C GLN A 594 4.83 -0.10 43.13
N GLU A 595 5.22 -1.28 43.61
CA GLU A 595 6.63 -1.64 43.85
C GLU A 595 7.44 -1.61 42.56
N ILE A 596 6.91 -2.16 41.46
CA ILE A 596 7.58 -2.14 40.16
C ILE A 596 7.83 -0.70 39.70
N LEU A 597 6.85 0.21 39.79
CA LEU A 597 7.01 1.61 39.37
C LEU A 597 8.16 2.30 40.11
N LEU A 598 8.20 2.16 41.45
CA LEU A 598 9.20 2.80 42.30
C LEU A 598 10.60 2.24 42.06
N PHE A 599 10.77 0.91 42.17
CA PHE A 599 12.09 0.30 42.03
C PHE A 599 12.64 0.42 40.60
N SER A 600 11.77 0.51 39.59
CA SER A 600 12.21 0.78 38.21
C SER A 600 12.77 2.19 38.04
N LEU A 601 12.28 3.18 38.78
CA LEU A 601 12.83 4.54 38.73
C LEU A 601 14.22 4.58 39.36
N GLU A 602 14.40 3.89 40.50
CA GLU A 602 15.72 3.74 41.11
C GLU A 602 16.74 3.05 40.18
N ASP A 603 16.32 1.99 39.49
CA ASP A 603 17.14 1.32 38.49
C ASP A 603 17.47 2.23 37.30
N ALA A 604 16.49 2.98 36.80
CA ALA A 604 16.64 3.88 35.67
C ALA A 604 17.62 5.02 35.96
N VAL A 605 17.52 5.69 37.12
CA VAL A 605 18.46 6.77 37.47
C VAL A 605 19.88 6.23 37.63
N ARG A 606 20.03 5.03 38.19
CA ARG A 606 21.33 4.36 38.30
C ARG A 606 21.90 3.99 36.94
N ALA A 607 21.08 3.46 36.03
CA ALA A 607 21.48 3.15 34.66
C ALA A 607 21.94 4.42 33.92
N MET A 608 21.17 5.50 34.01
CA MET A 608 21.51 6.79 33.40
C MET A 608 22.85 7.34 33.93
N ARG A 609 23.07 7.33 35.24
CA ARG A 609 24.35 7.75 35.84
C ARG A 609 25.53 6.87 35.41
N ASN A 610 25.35 5.55 35.42
CA ASN A 610 26.44 4.63 35.09
C ASN A 610 26.83 4.70 33.61
N GLN A 611 25.84 4.88 32.74
CA GLN A 611 26.05 4.82 31.29
C GLN A 611 26.44 6.18 30.69
N TYR A 612 25.83 7.27 31.18
CA TYR A 612 25.97 8.61 30.60
C TYR A 612 26.62 9.63 31.55
N GLY A 613 26.78 9.30 32.83
CA GLY A 613 27.28 10.24 33.86
C GLY A 613 26.26 11.31 34.27
N THR A 614 25.10 11.37 33.61
CA THR A 614 24.06 12.38 33.82
C THR A 614 22.66 11.79 33.76
N LEU A 615 21.68 12.43 34.42
CA LEU A 615 20.25 12.13 34.25
C LEU A 615 19.62 12.98 33.14
N GLU A 616 20.26 14.09 32.78
CA GLU A 616 19.78 15.06 31.77
C GLU A 616 20.38 14.76 30.38
N GLN A 617 20.34 13.50 29.96
CA GLN A 617 20.83 13.09 28.65
C GLN A 617 19.78 13.37 27.58
N ALA A 618 20.09 14.19 26.57
CA ALA A 618 19.15 14.44 25.47
C ALA A 618 18.89 13.17 24.65
N TRP A 619 17.63 12.97 24.24
CA TRP A 619 17.20 11.75 23.55
C TRP A 619 17.96 11.50 22.25
N GLY A 620 18.11 12.50 21.38
CA GLY A 620 18.76 12.38 20.08
C GLY A 620 20.27 12.13 20.14
N ASP A 621 20.92 12.39 21.27
CA ASP A 621 22.34 12.03 21.45
C ASP A 621 22.51 10.51 21.55
N ILE A 622 21.51 9.82 22.11
CA ILE A 622 21.54 8.37 22.36
C ILE A 622 20.62 7.59 21.42
N HIS A 623 19.52 8.16 20.93
CA HIS A 623 18.59 7.53 20.02
C HIS A 623 18.86 7.97 18.59
N ARG A 624 19.33 7.01 17.78
CA ARG A 624 19.93 7.28 16.47
C ARG A 624 19.30 6.41 15.39
N ILE A 625 19.14 6.96 14.20
CA ILE A 625 18.84 6.21 12.97
C ILE A 625 20.10 6.06 12.13
N ARG A 626 20.23 4.95 11.41
CA ARG A 626 21.35 4.68 10.50
C ARG A 626 20.91 4.28 9.11
N ARG A 627 21.62 4.76 8.10
CA ARG A 627 21.55 4.31 6.71
C ARG A 627 22.96 4.33 6.13
N GLY A 628 23.51 3.16 5.79
CA GLY A 628 24.93 3.06 5.39
C GLY A 628 25.88 3.58 6.48
N GLN A 629 26.74 4.54 6.13
CA GLN A 629 27.67 5.19 7.07
C GLN A 629 27.07 6.41 7.79
N ARG A 630 25.86 6.83 7.40
CA ARG A 630 25.18 7.99 7.96
C ARG A 630 24.46 7.59 9.25
N GLU A 631 24.67 8.37 10.31
CA GLU A 631 24.01 8.19 11.62
C GLU A 631 23.47 9.54 12.12
N GLU A 632 22.16 9.64 12.33
CA GLU A 632 21.47 10.90 12.65
C GLU A 632 20.68 10.77 13.96
N PRO A 633 20.49 11.85 14.73
CA PRO A 633 19.57 11.86 15.88
C PRO A 633 18.12 11.68 15.39
N ILE A 634 17.30 10.94 16.12
CA ILE A 634 15.90 10.73 15.73
C ILE A 634 14.93 10.90 16.91
N ALA A 635 13.84 11.63 16.65
CA ALA A 635 12.70 11.76 17.56
C ALA A 635 11.80 10.52 17.48
N GLY A 636 10.71 10.48 18.25
CA GLY A 636 9.85 9.31 18.27
C GLY A 636 10.41 8.18 19.14
N ALA A 637 9.59 7.18 19.39
CA ALA A 637 9.93 5.98 20.16
C ALA A 637 8.84 4.91 20.03
N ILE A 638 9.17 3.64 20.33
CA ILE A 638 8.17 2.62 20.69
C ILE A 638 7.82 2.76 22.18
N ALA A 639 8.79 3.07 23.04
CA ALA A 639 8.50 3.39 24.43
C ALA A 639 7.49 4.55 24.52
N GLY A 640 6.35 4.29 25.15
CA GLY A 640 5.30 5.28 25.32
C GLY A 640 4.29 5.37 24.16
N ASP A 641 4.37 4.48 23.16
CA ASP A 641 3.42 4.36 22.03
C ASP A 641 3.23 5.67 21.22
N ALA A 642 4.33 6.33 20.84
CA ALA A 642 4.26 7.54 20.01
C ALA A 642 3.77 7.23 18.58
N ILE A 643 3.02 8.18 17.96
CA ILE A 643 2.59 8.04 16.56
C ILE A 643 3.81 8.00 15.64
N PHE A 644 4.78 8.91 15.86
CA PHE A 644 6.08 8.83 15.20
C PHE A 644 6.89 7.68 15.80
N THR A 645 6.65 6.47 15.28
CA THR A 645 7.26 5.24 15.78
C THR A 645 8.69 5.09 15.27
N ALA A 646 9.63 4.96 16.20
CA ALA A 646 11.03 4.64 15.94
C ALA A 646 11.52 3.70 17.04
N SER A 647 12.14 2.58 16.67
CA SER A 647 12.47 1.53 17.62
C SER A 647 13.63 1.90 18.54
N ASP A 648 13.51 1.49 19.79
CA ASP A 648 14.42 1.86 20.88
C ASP A 648 14.84 0.64 21.71
N HIS A 649 14.99 -0.54 21.09
CA HIS A 649 15.36 -1.79 21.78
C HIS A 649 16.81 -2.24 21.52
N GLU A 650 17.47 -1.79 20.46
CA GLU A 650 18.85 -2.18 20.14
C GLU A 650 19.86 -1.21 20.75
N ASN A 651 20.51 -1.59 21.86
CA ASN A 651 21.56 -0.78 22.47
C ASN A 651 22.96 -1.18 21.97
N LEU A 652 23.63 -0.28 21.25
CA LEU A 652 25.02 -0.40 20.83
C LEU A 652 25.89 0.62 21.56
N ARG A 653 26.54 0.17 22.63
CA ARG A 653 27.51 0.96 23.41
C ARG A 653 26.96 2.29 23.92
N GLY A 654 25.73 2.30 24.45
CA GLY A 654 25.11 3.53 24.95
C GLY A 654 24.15 4.21 23.99
N LYS A 655 24.13 3.80 22.72
CA LYS A 655 23.21 4.34 21.72
C LYS A 655 22.11 3.33 21.39
N TRP A 656 20.87 3.79 21.41
CA TRP A 656 19.67 3.08 21.00
C TRP A 656 19.44 3.31 19.50
N ILE A 657 19.49 2.24 18.72
CA ILE A 657 19.45 2.34 17.26
C ILE A 657 18.08 1.96 16.74
N ALA A 658 17.46 2.92 16.05
CA ALA A 658 16.21 2.72 15.34
C ALA A 658 16.44 1.87 14.09
N ASN A 659 15.94 0.65 14.15
CA ASN A 659 15.98 -0.37 13.10
C ASN A 659 14.57 -0.85 12.68
N TYR A 660 13.52 -0.32 13.30
CA TYR A 660 12.12 -0.58 13.00
C TYR A 660 11.28 0.67 13.28
N GLY A 661 10.20 0.87 12.54
CA GLY A 661 9.28 1.98 12.76
C GLY A 661 8.87 2.62 11.45
N TYR A 662 8.91 3.95 11.39
CA TYR A 662 8.45 4.76 10.27
C TYR A 662 8.97 4.24 8.91
N GLY A 663 8.06 3.64 8.14
CA GLY A 663 8.36 3.07 6.83
C GLY A 663 7.95 3.98 5.68
N PHE A 664 7.28 3.39 4.68
CA PHE A 664 6.53 4.17 3.70
C PHE A 664 5.45 4.98 4.42
N ALA A 665 5.24 6.21 3.99
CA ALA A 665 4.12 7.03 4.42
C ALA A 665 3.50 7.72 3.21
N MET A 666 2.17 7.81 3.20
CA MET A 666 1.39 8.54 2.21
C MET A 666 0.19 9.20 2.87
N VAL A 667 -0.10 10.43 2.46
CA VAL A 667 -1.33 11.15 2.78
C VAL A 667 -1.96 11.57 1.46
N VAL A 668 -3.19 11.11 1.21
CA VAL A 668 -3.95 11.42 -0.01
C VAL A 668 -5.31 12.00 0.35
N GLN A 669 -5.75 12.99 -0.41
CA GLN A 669 -7.12 13.50 -0.36
C GLN A 669 -7.79 13.39 -1.73
N PHE A 670 -9.07 13.03 -1.74
CA PHE A 670 -9.82 12.74 -2.96
C PHE A 670 -10.79 13.89 -3.26
N GLY A 671 -10.40 14.78 -4.18
CA GLY A 671 -11.27 15.75 -4.84
C GLY A 671 -11.45 15.40 -6.31
N ASP A 672 -11.86 16.35 -7.16
CA ASP A 672 -11.93 16.17 -8.63
C ASP A 672 -10.60 15.64 -9.21
N VAL A 673 -9.50 16.13 -8.65
CA VAL A 673 -8.14 15.60 -8.83
C VAL A 673 -7.61 15.20 -7.45
N PRO A 674 -7.08 13.97 -7.27
CA PRO A 674 -6.47 13.59 -6.01
C PRO A 674 -5.16 14.34 -5.79
N GLU A 675 -4.90 14.70 -4.54
CA GLU A 675 -3.64 15.30 -4.12
C GLU A 675 -2.98 14.37 -3.11
N ALA A 676 -1.71 14.03 -3.34
CA ALA A 676 -0.98 13.12 -2.48
C ALA A 676 0.46 13.56 -2.24
N VAL A 677 0.93 13.23 -1.05
CA VAL A 677 2.33 13.34 -0.66
C VAL A 677 2.79 12.00 -0.11
N SER A 678 4.06 11.67 -0.33
CA SER A 678 4.67 10.43 0.13
C SER A 678 6.06 10.65 0.72
N LEU A 679 6.53 9.65 1.45
CA LEU A 679 7.85 9.60 2.05
C LEU A 679 8.29 8.14 2.20
N LEU A 680 9.48 7.83 1.70
CA LEU A 680 10.19 6.57 1.91
C LEU A 680 11.58 6.88 2.46
N PRO A 681 11.80 6.85 3.80
CA PRO A 681 12.99 7.43 4.43
C PRO A 681 14.33 6.88 3.93
N PHE A 682 14.35 5.67 3.37
CA PHE A 682 15.55 4.98 2.89
C PHE A 682 15.71 5.03 1.37
N GLY A 683 15.01 5.96 0.71
CA GLY A 683 15.12 6.21 -0.71
C GLY A 683 14.56 5.08 -1.58
N SER A 684 14.61 5.29 -2.89
CA SER A 684 14.09 4.36 -3.90
C SER A 684 15.13 3.29 -4.31
N SER A 685 16.36 3.32 -3.80
CA SER A 685 17.43 2.40 -4.21
C SER A 685 18.26 1.91 -3.03
N ASP A 686 18.68 0.64 -3.05
CA ASP A 686 19.65 0.09 -2.07
C ASP A 686 21.09 0.11 -2.60
N VAL A 687 21.31 0.58 -3.81
CA VAL A 687 22.66 0.75 -4.37
C VAL A 687 23.34 1.91 -3.63
N PRO A 688 24.44 1.69 -2.87
CA PRO A 688 25.02 2.74 -2.02
C PRO A 688 25.53 3.99 -2.77
N MET A 689 25.77 3.86 -4.07
CA MET A 689 26.21 4.95 -4.94
C MET A 689 25.05 5.66 -5.68
N SER A 690 23.82 5.18 -5.51
CA SER A 690 22.64 5.81 -6.11
C SER A 690 22.38 7.16 -5.44
N LEU A 691 21.92 8.13 -6.23
CA LEU A 691 21.43 9.41 -5.71
C LEU A 691 20.18 9.21 -4.82
N HIS A 692 19.48 8.09 -4.99
CA HIS A 692 18.23 7.76 -4.31
C HIS A 692 18.43 6.73 -3.18
N TYR A 693 19.62 6.69 -2.57
CA TYR A 693 19.95 5.76 -1.49
C TYR A 693 19.49 6.24 -0.10
N ASP A 694 19.56 7.55 0.16
CA ASP A 694 19.17 8.19 1.41
C ASP A 694 18.67 9.64 1.25
N ASP A 695 18.34 10.06 0.02
CA ASP A 695 17.85 11.41 -0.32
C ASP A 695 16.56 11.81 0.41
N GLN A 696 15.71 10.84 0.72
CA GLN A 696 14.47 11.05 1.46
C GLN A 696 14.63 11.00 2.99
N LEU A 697 15.80 10.61 3.53
CA LEU A 697 16.04 10.65 4.97
C LEU A 697 15.98 12.10 5.49
N ASP A 698 16.46 13.06 4.69
CA ASP A 698 16.39 14.49 5.01
C ASP A 698 14.95 15.01 5.06
N LEU A 699 14.06 14.48 4.22
CA LEU A 699 12.64 14.79 4.28
C LEU A 699 12.05 14.35 5.62
N MET A 700 12.34 13.11 6.06
CA MET A 700 11.85 12.62 7.35
C MET A 700 12.39 13.45 8.52
N LEU A 701 13.71 13.71 8.56
CA LEU A 701 14.34 14.49 9.63
C LEU A 701 13.84 15.94 9.68
N SER A 702 13.45 16.51 8.53
CA SER A 702 12.84 17.84 8.43
C SER A 702 11.30 17.84 8.48
N ARG A 703 10.67 16.67 8.70
CA ARG A 703 9.20 16.49 8.75
C ARG A 703 8.47 16.98 7.50
N ARG A 704 9.05 16.68 6.34
CA ARG A 704 8.50 17.01 5.03
C ARG A 704 8.17 15.74 4.26
N PHE A 705 7.30 15.90 3.29
CA PHE A 705 6.97 14.88 2.30
C PHE A 705 7.33 15.39 0.91
N LYS A 706 7.53 14.46 -0.02
CA LYS A 706 7.57 14.78 -1.46
C LYS A 706 6.16 14.71 -2.03
N HIS A 707 5.93 15.39 -3.14
CA HIS A 707 4.69 15.21 -3.91
C HIS A 707 4.67 13.82 -4.54
N ALA A 708 3.51 13.15 -4.53
CA ALA A 708 3.32 11.87 -5.17
C ALA A 708 2.58 12.07 -6.51
N HIS A 709 3.28 11.85 -7.62
CA HIS A 709 2.76 12.06 -8.97
C HIS A 709 1.84 10.90 -9.40
N ILE A 710 0.57 10.93 -8.98
CA ILE A 710 -0.43 9.87 -9.24
C ILE A 710 -1.02 9.97 -10.65
N LEU A 711 -1.20 11.18 -11.17
CA LEU A 711 -1.75 11.34 -12.52
C LEU A 711 -0.71 10.95 -13.56
N GLN A 712 -1.14 10.24 -14.60
CA GLN A 712 -0.28 9.80 -15.69
C GLN A 712 0.53 10.95 -16.30
N GLU A 713 -0.16 12.03 -16.69
CA GLU A 713 0.49 13.21 -17.29
C GLU A 713 1.46 13.91 -16.32
N ASP A 714 1.08 14.01 -15.04
CA ASP A 714 1.92 14.62 -14.01
C ASP A 714 3.21 13.81 -13.80
N SER A 715 3.11 12.47 -13.81
CA SER A 715 4.28 11.59 -13.70
C SER A 715 5.21 11.69 -14.91
N ILE A 716 4.68 11.81 -16.13
CA ILE A 716 5.50 11.95 -17.35
C ILE A 716 6.16 13.34 -17.42
N ARG A 717 5.44 14.39 -17.03
CA ARG A 717 5.94 15.77 -17.02
C ARG A 717 7.03 16.01 -15.97
N ASN A 718 6.95 15.28 -14.86
CA ASN A 718 7.94 15.34 -13.79
C ASN A 718 8.99 14.23 -13.87
N ALA A 719 8.95 13.38 -14.90
CA ALA A 719 9.97 12.38 -15.14
C ALA A 719 11.33 13.03 -15.42
N ALA A 720 12.35 12.63 -14.67
CA ALA A 720 13.75 12.98 -14.93
C ALA A 720 14.24 12.30 -16.24
N PHE A 721 13.77 11.08 -16.52
CA PHE A 721 13.98 10.38 -17.78
C PHE A 721 12.94 9.27 -18.01
N GLY A 722 12.76 8.91 -19.27
CA GLY A 722 11.99 7.74 -19.71
C GLY A 722 12.88 6.71 -20.40
N THR A 723 12.49 5.43 -20.34
CA THR A 723 13.18 4.28 -20.92
C THR A 723 12.19 3.41 -21.69
N GLY A 724 12.46 3.14 -22.96
CA GLY A 724 11.60 2.30 -23.81
C GLY A 724 11.91 2.47 -25.30
N LYS A 725 11.10 1.86 -26.16
CA LYS A 725 11.17 2.08 -27.62
C LYS A 725 10.29 3.24 -28.10
N ASN A 726 9.26 3.57 -27.32
CA ASN A 726 8.36 4.69 -27.54
C ASN A 726 8.27 5.50 -26.25
N ILE A 727 8.91 6.67 -26.22
CA ILE A 727 8.99 7.51 -25.02
C ILE A 727 8.23 8.80 -25.29
N LEU A 728 7.10 8.97 -24.61
CA LEU A 728 6.38 10.24 -24.54
C LEU A 728 7.07 11.14 -23.51
N LEU A 729 7.31 12.39 -23.88
CA LEU A 729 7.92 13.42 -23.05
C LEU A 729 7.00 14.65 -23.06
N LEU A 730 6.76 15.20 -21.87
CA LEU A 730 5.93 16.39 -21.69
C LEU A 730 6.82 17.54 -21.16
N PRO A 731 7.28 18.46 -22.02
CA PRO A 731 8.21 19.51 -21.59
C PRO A 731 7.55 20.45 -20.56
N ARG A 732 8.28 20.81 -19.50
CA ARG A 732 7.76 21.66 -18.42
C ARG A 732 7.52 23.08 -18.95
N GLY A 733 6.34 23.66 -18.68
CA GLY A 733 5.96 25.00 -19.15
C GLY A 733 5.64 25.11 -20.64
N VAL A 734 5.64 24.00 -21.39
CA VAL A 734 5.17 23.93 -22.77
C VAL A 734 3.92 23.06 -22.82
N THR A 735 2.83 23.59 -23.38
CA THR A 735 1.63 22.82 -23.68
C THR A 735 1.89 22.04 -24.95
N GLY A 736 2.04 20.72 -24.85
CA GLY A 736 2.46 19.90 -25.98
C GLY A 736 3.09 18.59 -25.53
N ALA A 737 3.48 17.78 -26.52
CA ALA A 737 4.05 16.47 -26.32
C ALA A 737 5.12 16.17 -27.37
N LEU A 738 6.19 15.51 -26.96
CA LEU A 738 7.25 15.00 -27.80
C LEU A 738 7.30 13.48 -27.66
N THR A 739 7.31 12.74 -28.76
CA THR A 739 7.39 11.27 -28.75
C THR A 739 8.64 10.83 -29.48
N LEU A 740 9.50 10.10 -28.78
CA LEU A 740 10.70 9.46 -29.31
C LEU A 740 10.40 8.01 -29.65
N SER A 741 10.54 7.63 -30.91
CA SER A 741 10.34 6.25 -31.37
C SER A 741 11.59 5.68 -32.03
N GLY A 742 12.03 4.49 -31.60
CA GLY A 742 13.22 3.82 -32.11
C GLY A 742 13.05 2.31 -32.26
N ALA A 743 13.91 1.68 -33.07
CA ALA A 743 13.93 0.23 -33.24
C ALA A 743 14.59 -0.52 -32.06
N ALA A 744 15.36 0.19 -31.24
CA ALA A 744 16.05 -0.30 -30.05
C ALA A 744 15.58 0.48 -28.81
N VAL A 745 15.83 -0.08 -27.63
CA VAL A 745 15.54 0.58 -26.35
C VAL A 745 16.41 1.83 -26.23
N MET A 746 15.80 2.91 -25.76
CA MET A 746 16.46 4.18 -25.54
C MET A 746 16.12 4.71 -24.16
N HIS A 747 16.96 5.61 -23.69
CA HIS A 747 16.66 6.54 -22.60
C HIS A 747 16.47 7.92 -23.22
N GLY A 748 15.45 8.65 -22.78
CA GLY A 748 15.15 9.98 -23.28
C GLY A 748 14.70 10.90 -22.16
N ARG A 749 15.09 12.17 -22.21
CA ARG A 749 14.61 13.23 -21.33
C ARG A 749 14.43 14.52 -22.11
N VAL A 750 13.55 15.38 -21.62
CA VAL A 750 13.40 16.75 -22.12
C VAL A 750 13.62 17.73 -20.98
N GLN A 751 14.42 18.76 -21.24
CA GLN A 751 14.60 19.89 -20.33
C GLN A 751 14.15 21.17 -21.03
N THR A 752 13.67 22.14 -20.25
CA THR A 752 13.16 23.40 -20.77
C THR A 752 13.87 24.58 -20.15
N ASP A 753 14.29 25.55 -20.97
CA ASP A 753 14.92 26.79 -20.54
C ASP A 753 14.13 28.00 -21.07
N ILE A 754 14.12 29.08 -20.29
CA ILE A 754 13.53 30.37 -20.67
C ILE A 754 14.58 31.24 -21.35
N THR A 755 15.85 31.07 -20.98
CA THR A 755 16.97 31.80 -21.54
C THR A 755 17.44 31.15 -22.83
N THR A 756 17.80 31.97 -23.81
CA THR A 756 18.26 31.46 -25.09
C THR A 756 19.64 30.79 -24.92
N PRO A 757 19.78 29.49 -25.21
CA PRO A 757 21.07 28.80 -25.08
C PRO A 757 22.06 29.29 -26.14
N HIS A 758 21.54 29.72 -27.30
CA HIS A 758 22.30 30.23 -28.44
C HIS A 758 21.63 31.49 -29.01
N PRO A 759 22.37 32.43 -29.62
CA PRO A 759 21.79 33.66 -30.16
C PRO A 759 20.70 33.37 -31.21
N VAL A 760 19.52 34.00 -31.03
CA VAL A 760 18.44 34.02 -32.03
C VAL A 760 18.55 35.31 -32.85
N PRO A 761 18.32 35.30 -34.18
CA PRO A 761 18.35 36.52 -34.98
C PRO A 761 17.33 37.55 -34.46
N ILE A 762 17.70 38.84 -34.49
CA ILE A 762 16.95 39.95 -33.86
C ILE A 762 15.53 40.10 -34.41
N GLU A 763 15.30 39.68 -35.64
CA GLU A 763 13.99 39.71 -36.29
C GLU A 763 13.00 38.64 -35.77
N TYR A 764 13.44 37.66 -34.98
CA TYR A 764 12.61 36.61 -34.41
C TYR A 764 12.47 36.74 -32.88
N ALA A 765 11.31 36.32 -32.37
CA ALA A 765 11.04 36.16 -30.94
C ALA A 765 10.58 34.71 -30.64
N PRO A 766 10.90 34.19 -29.44
CA PRO A 766 10.42 32.88 -29.01
C PRO A 766 8.95 32.93 -28.55
N PHE A 767 8.18 31.92 -28.94
CA PHE A 767 6.78 31.69 -28.55
C PHE A 767 6.60 30.40 -27.73
N SER A 768 7.70 29.71 -27.43
CA SER A 768 7.77 28.58 -26.50
C SER A 768 9.05 28.71 -25.66
N PHE A 769 9.17 27.87 -24.64
CA PHE A 769 10.46 27.65 -23.99
C PHE A 769 11.41 26.92 -24.96
N TYR A 770 12.71 27.06 -24.73
CA TYR A 770 13.75 26.29 -25.42
C TYR A 770 13.74 24.89 -24.84
N MET A 771 13.64 23.87 -25.69
CA MET A 771 13.56 22.46 -25.28
C MET A 771 14.83 21.74 -25.68
N GLU A 772 15.58 21.24 -24.72
CA GLU A 772 16.72 20.35 -24.92
C GLU A 772 16.23 18.90 -24.85
N ILE A 773 16.53 18.10 -25.88
CA ILE A 773 16.21 16.68 -25.89
C ILE A 773 17.50 15.89 -25.79
N ASP A 774 17.69 15.20 -24.67
CA ASP A 774 18.83 14.32 -24.46
C ASP A 774 18.35 12.87 -24.57
N ARG A 775 19.17 12.03 -25.22
CA ARG A 775 18.87 10.63 -25.42
C ARG A 775 20.10 9.76 -25.46
N LYS A 776 19.94 8.49 -25.07
CA LYS A 776 20.99 7.47 -25.17
C LYS A 776 20.41 6.13 -25.60
N PRO A 777 21.12 5.35 -26.43
CA PRO A 777 22.37 5.71 -27.11
C PRO A 777 22.11 6.63 -28.34
N LEU A 778 23.12 7.40 -28.76
CA LEU A 778 23.00 8.42 -29.82
C LEU A 778 22.98 7.83 -31.25
N ASP A 779 23.53 6.64 -31.43
CA ASP A 779 23.70 5.94 -32.70
C ASP A 779 22.44 5.17 -33.15
N VAL A 780 21.46 5.00 -32.27
CA VAL A 780 20.15 4.44 -32.62
C VAL A 780 19.38 5.47 -33.45
N PRO A 781 18.89 5.14 -34.66
CA PRO A 781 17.99 6.03 -35.41
C PRO A 781 16.68 6.23 -34.67
N VAL A 782 16.22 7.48 -34.56
CA VAL A 782 15.02 7.86 -33.82
C VAL A 782 14.12 8.73 -34.69
N ASN A 783 12.82 8.49 -34.60
CA ASN A 783 11.80 9.39 -35.11
C ASN A 783 11.27 10.22 -33.94
N LEU A 784 11.40 11.54 -34.03
CA LEU A 784 10.81 12.51 -33.11
C LEU A 784 9.52 13.02 -33.73
N LEU A 785 8.40 12.82 -33.03
CA LEU A 785 7.12 13.45 -33.33
C LEU A 785 6.81 14.46 -32.25
N GLY A 786 6.57 15.71 -32.63
CA GLY A 786 6.26 16.77 -31.67
C GLY A 786 4.94 17.45 -31.97
N SER A 787 4.28 17.89 -30.91
CA SER A 787 3.12 18.76 -30.94
C SER A 787 3.31 19.87 -29.92
N ILE A 788 3.12 21.12 -30.33
CA ILE A 788 3.24 22.29 -29.45
C ILE A 788 2.02 23.16 -29.65
N HIS A 789 1.26 23.37 -28.59
CA HIS A 789 0.16 24.31 -28.54
C HIS A 789 0.68 25.70 -28.16
N ILE A 790 0.27 26.71 -28.92
CA ILE A 790 0.56 28.11 -28.63
C ILE A 790 -0.72 28.77 -28.13
N ALA A 791 -0.70 29.26 -26.90
CA ALA A 791 -1.84 29.93 -26.32
C ALA A 791 -2.22 31.20 -27.13
N PRO A 792 -3.51 31.50 -27.30
CA PRO A 792 -3.96 32.70 -28.02
C PRO A 792 -3.39 34.01 -27.46
N ASP A 793 -3.11 34.04 -26.15
CA ASP A 793 -2.54 35.20 -25.46
C ASP A 793 -1.06 35.44 -25.81
N LEU A 794 -0.34 34.41 -26.27
CA LEU A 794 1.06 34.53 -26.73
C LEU A 794 1.13 34.97 -28.20
N CYS A 795 0.20 34.51 -29.03
CA CYS A 795 0.15 34.82 -30.45
C CYS A 795 -1.29 34.77 -30.97
N ASP A 796 -1.75 35.86 -31.58
CA ASP A 796 -3.06 35.87 -32.23
C ASP A 796 -3.13 34.87 -33.39
N SER A 797 -4.36 34.43 -33.68
CA SER A 797 -4.61 33.47 -34.75
C SER A 797 -4.22 34.00 -36.15
N SER A 798 -4.10 35.32 -36.33
CA SER A 798 -3.69 35.92 -37.61
C SER A 798 -2.18 35.87 -37.86
N ASN A 799 -1.38 35.83 -36.79
CA ASN A 799 0.07 35.75 -36.82
C ASN A 799 0.58 34.33 -36.56
N PHE A 800 -0.26 33.43 -36.06
CA PHE A 800 0.07 32.02 -35.83
C PHE A 800 0.66 31.33 -37.07
N GLU A 801 0.20 31.69 -38.28
CA GLU A 801 0.72 31.12 -39.53
C GLU A 801 2.18 31.48 -39.84
N LYS A 802 2.74 32.47 -39.13
CA LYS A 802 4.13 32.90 -39.24
C LYS A 802 5.05 32.18 -38.26
N LEU A 803 4.50 31.42 -37.31
CA LEU A 803 5.27 30.64 -36.35
C LEU A 803 5.78 29.35 -36.98
N LYS A 804 6.99 28.96 -36.59
CA LYS A 804 7.59 27.68 -36.97
C LYS A 804 8.38 27.10 -35.81
N VAL A 805 8.47 25.77 -35.78
CA VAL A 805 9.47 25.10 -34.94
C VAL A 805 10.84 25.24 -35.61
N TYR A 806 11.82 25.66 -34.83
CA TYR A 806 13.23 25.72 -35.18
C TYR A 806 14.00 24.72 -34.33
N SER A 807 15.03 24.13 -34.93
CA SER A 807 15.99 23.26 -34.27
C SER A 807 17.41 23.81 -34.38
N TYR A 808 18.26 23.50 -33.41
CA TYR A 808 19.66 23.90 -33.35
C TYR A 808 20.56 22.70 -33.10
N GLU A 809 21.63 22.60 -33.88
CA GLU A 809 22.70 21.61 -33.72
C GLU A 809 24.05 22.32 -33.68
N SER A 810 24.98 21.84 -32.85
CA SER A 810 26.32 22.42 -32.75
C SER A 810 27.02 22.47 -34.12
N GLY A 811 27.33 23.68 -34.58
CA GLY A 811 27.93 23.94 -35.89
C GLY A 811 26.96 24.39 -36.98
N LEU A 812 25.65 24.41 -36.69
CA LEU A 812 24.59 25.00 -37.52
C LEU A 812 23.87 26.11 -36.74
N ASP A 813 23.52 27.22 -37.38
CA ASP A 813 22.61 28.21 -36.79
C ASP A 813 21.18 27.64 -36.70
N TRP A 814 20.29 28.26 -35.93
CA TRP A 814 18.87 27.87 -35.84
C TRP A 814 18.24 27.67 -37.24
N GLN A 815 17.78 26.45 -37.52
CA GLN A 815 17.12 26.10 -38.78
C GLN A 815 15.64 25.77 -38.55
N PRO A 816 14.74 26.14 -39.46
CA PRO A 816 13.35 25.71 -39.37
C PRO A 816 13.25 24.20 -39.60
N VAL A 817 12.48 23.51 -38.76
CA VAL A 817 12.22 22.07 -38.90
C VAL A 817 11.53 21.80 -40.25
N PRO A 818 12.08 20.94 -41.12
CA PRO A 818 11.56 20.80 -42.49
C PRO A 818 10.13 20.26 -42.56
N ASN A 819 9.80 19.25 -41.74
CA ASN A 819 8.50 18.61 -41.73
C ASN A 819 7.68 19.13 -40.55
N GLN A 820 6.91 20.19 -40.78
CA GLN A 820 5.97 20.73 -39.80
C GLN A 820 4.63 21.11 -40.43
N ARG A 821 3.56 21.00 -39.65
CA ARG A 821 2.18 21.33 -40.04
C ARG A 821 1.54 22.18 -38.93
N LEU A 822 0.85 23.23 -39.34
CA LEU A 822 0.07 24.11 -38.46
C LEU A 822 -1.39 23.68 -38.47
N ASP A 823 -1.98 23.46 -37.30
CA ASP A 823 -3.43 23.46 -37.08
C ASP A 823 -3.82 24.82 -36.55
N ARG A 824 -4.42 25.63 -37.43
CA ARG A 824 -4.80 27.01 -37.13
C ARG A 824 -5.93 27.11 -36.12
N THR A 825 -6.76 26.07 -36.03
CA THR A 825 -7.96 26.17 -35.22
C THR A 825 -7.70 25.80 -33.77
N GLN A 826 -6.81 24.83 -33.55
CA GLN A 826 -6.36 24.46 -32.21
C GLN A 826 -5.05 25.19 -31.82
N GLN A 827 -4.52 26.05 -32.68
CA GLN A 827 -3.21 26.69 -32.53
C GLN A 827 -2.08 25.71 -32.16
N ASN A 828 -2.08 24.55 -32.82
CA ASN A 828 -1.08 23.50 -32.63
C ASN A 828 -0.08 23.47 -33.78
N ILE A 829 1.20 23.33 -33.47
CA ILE A 829 2.27 23.06 -34.43
C ILE A 829 2.71 21.62 -34.26
N TYR A 830 2.53 20.81 -35.30
CA TYR A 830 3.02 19.43 -35.36
C TYR A 830 4.32 19.39 -36.15
N PHE A 831 5.30 18.62 -35.71
CA PHE A 831 6.56 18.46 -36.43
C PHE A 831 7.11 17.05 -36.33
N GLN A 832 7.94 16.69 -37.31
CA GLN A 832 8.59 15.39 -37.38
C GLN A 832 10.05 15.51 -37.81
N GLU A 833 10.95 14.84 -37.07
CA GLU A 833 12.36 14.72 -37.44
C GLU A 833 12.87 13.29 -37.31
N ASN A 834 13.78 12.89 -38.21
CA ASN A 834 14.45 11.59 -38.16
C ASN A 834 15.89 11.69 -37.60
N ALA A 835 16.32 12.90 -37.27
CA ALA A 835 17.56 13.23 -36.60
C ALA A 835 17.22 14.22 -35.48
N ILE A 836 17.66 13.93 -34.26
CA ILE A 836 17.31 14.75 -33.10
C ILE A 836 18.40 15.79 -32.91
N ALA A 837 18.02 17.04 -33.13
CA ALA A 837 18.83 18.22 -32.80
C ALA A 837 18.99 18.41 -31.28
N GLU A 838 19.95 19.24 -30.87
CA GLU A 838 20.22 19.52 -29.45
C GLU A 838 19.08 20.34 -28.82
N TRP A 839 18.61 21.36 -29.52
CA TRP A 839 17.59 22.28 -29.01
C TRP A 839 16.45 22.53 -30.01
N TYR A 840 15.27 22.77 -29.46
CA TYR A 840 14.05 23.10 -30.20
C TYR A 840 13.36 24.32 -29.59
N VAL A 841 12.77 25.17 -30.43
CA VAL A 841 11.97 26.33 -29.97
C VAL A 841 10.99 26.75 -31.06
N VAL A 842 9.83 27.29 -30.68
CA VAL A 842 8.92 27.95 -31.63
C VAL A 842 9.35 29.39 -31.78
N LEU A 843 9.75 29.79 -33.00
CA LEU A 843 10.08 31.18 -33.33
C LEU A 843 9.07 31.74 -34.32
N GLY A 844 8.85 33.06 -34.21
CA GLY A 844 8.11 33.84 -35.18
C GLY A 844 8.65 35.27 -35.27
N PRO A 845 8.16 36.09 -36.21
CA PRO A 845 8.57 37.49 -36.31
C PRO A 845 8.36 38.23 -34.99
N ALA A 846 9.32 39.04 -34.54
CA ALA A 846 9.23 39.73 -33.24
C ALA A 846 7.98 40.62 -33.11
N GLU A 847 7.49 41.15 -34.24
CA GLU A 847 6.23 41.91 -34.36
C GLU A 847 4.94 41.09 -34.16
N ALA A 848 5.02 39.76 -34.21
CA ALA A 848 3.90 38.86 -33.93
C ALA A 848 3.70 38.60 -32.42
N ALA A 849 4.67 38.98 -31.58
CA ALA A 849 4.56 38.84 -30.14
C ALA A 849 3.64 39.92 -29.57
N GLN A 850 2.68 39.53 -28.72
CA GLN A 850 1.77 40.48 -28.08
C GLN A 850 2.29 40.89 -26.69
N GLY A 851 2.36 42.21 -26.43
CA GLY A 851 2.63 42.80 -25.11
C GLY A 851 4.08 43.27 -24.87
N ALA A 852 4.24 44.41 -24.18
CA ALA A 852 5.52 45.11 -23.98
C ALA A 852 6.39 44.58 -22.81
N GLU A 853 5.99 43.51 -22.12
CA GLU A 853 6.77 42.80 -21.09
C GLU A 853 6.43 41.29 -21.12
N ALA A 854 6.42 40.68 -22.32
CA ALA A 854 6.19 39.25 -22.49
C ALA A 854 7.44 38.44 -22.07
N SER A 855 7.76 38.45 -20.78
CA SER A 855 8.57 37.39 -20.18
C SER A 855 7.71 36.11 -20.15
N LEU A 856 8.18 35.07 -20.84
CA LEU A 856 7.77 33.69 -20.64
C LEU A 856 7.51 33.43 -19.13
N PRO A 857 6.34 32.90 -18.72
CA PRO A 857 6.01 32.76 -17.30
C PRO A 857 7.13 32.00 -16.57
N THR A 858 7.60 32.55 -15.45
CA THR A 858 8.66 31.93 -14.65
C THR A 858 8.15 30.59 -14.09
N PRO A 859 8.96 29.51 -14.02
CA PRO A 859 8.51 28.23 -13.49
C PRO A 859 8.47 28.37 -11.97
N GLN A 860 7.39 28.94 -11.44
CA GLN A 860 6.98 28.68 -10.07
C GLN A 860 6.04 27.50 -10.08
N SER A 861 6.15 26.64 -9.07
CA SER A 861 5.34 25.45 -8.82
C SER A 861 3.85 25.79 -8.66
N GLN A 862 3.19 26.17 -9.75
CA GLN A 862 1.76 26.39 -9.80
C GLN A 862 1.10 25.07 -10.22
N ASN A 863 0.20 24.60 -9.38
CA ASN A 863 -0.76 23.56 -9.72
C ASN A 863 -1.56 24.04 -10.93
N TYR A 864 -1.22 23.54 -12.12
CA TYR A 864 -2.03 23.76 -13.31
C TYR A 864 -3.39 23.08 -13.08
N PRO A 865 -4.53 23.77 -13.30
CA PRO A 865 -5.80 23.09 -13.41
C PRO A 865 -5.70 22.10 -14.56
N ALA A 866 -6.14 20.87 -14.34
CA ALA A 866 -6.27 19.87 -15.40
C ALA A 866 -7.31 20.34 -16.42
N GLU A 867 -6.89 21.08 -17.45
CA GLU A 867 -7.70 21.21 -18.65
C GLU A 867 -7.67 19.85 -19.35
N SER A 868 -8.83 19.20 -19.39
CA SER A 868 -9.03 17.94 -20.09
C SER A 868 -8.57 18.08 -21.55
N LEU A 869 -7.62 17.25 -21.97
CA LEU A 869 -7.40 17.02 -23.39
C LEU A 869 -8.74 16.66 -24.05
N GLY A 870 -9.09 17.39 -25.12
CA GLY A 870 -10.19 17.02 -25.99
C GLY A 870 -9.98 15.62 -26.57
N LEU A 871 -11.06 15.01 -27.10
CA LEU A 871 -11.13 13.65 -27.62
C LEU A 871 -9.98 13.27 -28.59
N ASP A 872 -9.34 14.25 -29.23
CA ASP A 872 -8.17 14.10 -30.11
C ASP A 872 -6.92 13.56 -29.39
N GLY A 873 -6.72 13.90 -28.10
CA GLY A 873 -5.64 13.35 -27.27
C GLY A 873 -5.87 11.87 -26.91
N LEU A 874 -7.13 11.52 -26.62
CA LEU A 874 -7.56 10.15 -26.30
C LEU A 874 -7.48 9.20 -27.51
N LEU A 875 -7.72 9.70 -28.73
CA LEU A 875 -7.65 8.89 -29.95
C LEU A 875 -6.21 8.59 -30.39
N ASN A 876 -5.25 9.47 -30.06
CA ASN A 876 -3.83 9.25 -30.34
C ASN A 876 -3.14 8.32 -29.32
N MET A 877 -3.68 8.17 -28.10
CA MET A 877 -3.14 7.22 -27.11
C MET A 877 -3.42 5.75 -27.46
N HIS A 878 -4.47 5.47 -28.24
CA HIS A 878 -4.96 4.09 -28.45
C HIS A 878 -4.71 3.49 -29.84
N ASN A 879 -4.34 4.29 -30.85
CA ASN A 879 -4.14 3.78 -32.22
C ASN A 879 -2.73 4.06 -32.77
N ASN A 880 -1.94 2.99 -32.89
CA ASN A 880 -0.67 2.94 -33.64
C ASN A 880 -0.86 3.06 -35.19
N VAL A 881 -1.91 3.73 -35.66
CA VAL A 881 -2.19 3.89 -37.10
C VAL A 881 -2.05 5.35 -37.47
N HIS A 882 -1.12 5.65 -38.38
CA HIS A 882 -1.04 6.92 -39.07
C HIS A 882 -2.42 7.31 -39.62
N VAL A 883 -3.08 8.28 -38.99
CA VAL A 883 -4.25 8.93 -39.58
C VAL A 883 -3.71 9.90 -40.63
N GLY A 884 -3.45 9.34 -41.82
CA GLY A 884 -3.40 10.15 -43.03
C GLY A 884 -4.71 10.91 -43.15
N THR A 885 -4.60 12.23 -43.26
CA THR A 885 -5.66 13.13 -43.69
C THR A 885 -6.38 12.52 -44.90
N GLU A 886 -7.72 12.53 -44.89
CA GLU A 886 -8.65 12.06 -45.95
C GLU A 886 -9.36 10.69 -45.78
N ARG A 887 -9.79 10.28 -44.58
CA ARG A 887 -10.84 9.23 -44.48
C ARG A 887 -12.02 9.64 -43.59
N LYS A 888 -13.20 9.72 -44.21
CA LYS A 888 -14.50 9.82 -43.53
C LYS A 888 -14.80 8.50 -42.83
N ALA A 889 -14.99 8.52 -41.51
CA ALA A 889 -15.42 7.34 -40.75
C ALA A 889 -16.93 7.39 -40.51
N ILE A 890 -17.65 6.34 -40.89
CA ILE A 890 -19.09 6.19 -40.59
C ILE A 890 -19.21 5.29 -39.37
N PHE A 891 -20.05 5.67 -38.40
CA PHE A 891 -20.23 4.92 -37.16
C PHE A 891 -21.68 4.42 -37.02
N GLU A 892 -21.82 3.21 -36.47
CA GLU A 892 -23.10 2.57 -36.22
C GLU A 892 -23.34 2.47 -34.71
N PHE A 893 -24.54 2.83 -34.26
CA PHE A 893 -24.93 2.72 -32.87
C PHE A 893 -25.90 1.55 -32.70
N LYS A 894 -25.45 0.51 -32.01
CA LYS A 894 -26.22 -0.73 -31.79
C LYS A 894 -26.54 -0.93 -30.32
N ARG A 895 -27.76 -1.43 -30.05
CA ARG A 895 -28.15 -1.91 -28.71
C ARG A 895 -27.84 -3.40 -28.59
N HIS A 896 -27.02 -3.75 -27.60
CA HIS A 896 -26.65 -5.12 -27.25
C HIS A 896 -27.20 -5.47 -25.86
N ASP A 897 -28.44 -5.93 -25.80
CA ASP A 897 -28.93 -6.54 -24.56
C ASP A 897 -28.41 -8.00 -24.49
N PRO A 898 -27.89 -8.48 -23.34
CA PRO A 898 -27.47 -9.88 -23.22
C PRO A 898 -28.69 -10.81 -23.38
N GLU A 899 -28.59 -11.81 -24.26
CA GLU A 899 -29.63 -12.83 -24.40
C GLU A 899 -29.73 -13.65 -23.10
N THR A 900 -30.91 -13.66 -22.48
CA THR A 900 -31.16 -14.49 -21.29
C THR A 900 -31.20 -15.96 -21.69
N GLU A 901 -30.14 -16.72 -21.39
CA GLU A 901 -30.17 -18.17 -21.44
C GLU A 901 -31.15 -18.74 -20.39
N ASN A 902 -32.10 -19.54 -20.85
CA ASN A 902 -33.06 -20.26 -20.02
C ASN A 902 -32.36 -21.43 -19.30
N GLN A 903 -32.24 -21.36 -17.97
CA GLN A 903 -32.16 -22.57 -17.13
C GLN A 903 -33.11 -22.46 -15.92
N GLU A 904 -34.04 -23.42 -15.85
CA GLU A 904 -35.05 -23.58 -14.81
C GLU A 904 -34.49 -24.38 -13.62
N THR A 905 -34.46 -23.81 -12.41
CA THR A 905 -34.95 -24.47 -11.16
C THR A 905 -34.95 -23.47 -9.98
N PRO A 906 -35.84 -23.61 -8.97
CA PRO A 906 -36.31 -22.47 -8.15
C PRO A 906 -35.87 -22.49 -6.67
N THR A 907 -35.99 -21.30 -6.04
CA THR A 907 -35.80 -20.87 -4.62
C THR A 907 -34.43 -20.24 -4.35
N GLU A 908 -34.25 -18.99 -3.91
CA GLU A 908 -35.05 -18.06 -3.07
C GLU A 908 -35.11 -16.61 -3.62
N ARG A 909 -36.03 -15.80 -3.07
CA ARG A 909 -36.38 -14.39 -3.36
C ARG A 909 -35.99 -13.56 -2.11
N LEU A 910 -35.49 -12.32 -2.13
CA LEU A 910 -35.57 -11.17 -3.03
C LEU A 910 -34.34 -10.24 -2.82
N THR A 911 -33.74 -9.75 -3.91
CA THR A 911 -33.10 -8.42 -3.98
C THR A 911 -34.06 -7.43 -4.67
N PRO A 912 -33.98 -6.11 -4.42
CA PRO A 912 -34.65 -5.14 -5.27
C PRO A 912 -33.94 -5.12 -6.62
N ARG A 913 -34.61 -5.63 -7.67
CA ARG A 913 -34.10 -5.57 -9.05
C ARG A 913 -34.06 -4.12 -9.53
N THR A 914 -32.87 -3.57 -9.69
CA THR A 914 -32.61 -2.57 -10.73
C THR A 914 -32.57 -3.31 -12.07
N PRO A 915 -33.33 -2.92 -13.11
CA PRO A 915 -33.26 -3.60 -14.41
C PRO A 915 -31.87 -3.47 -15.01
N SER A 916 -31.37 -4.52 -15.66
CA SER A 916 -30.16 -4.48 -16.48
C SER A 916 -30.26 -3.33 -17.49
N LYS A 917 -29.39 -2.32 -17.33
CA LYS A 917 -29.25 -1.21 -18.26
C LYS A 917 -28.96 -1.77 -19.66
N GLY A 918 -29.66 -1.27 -20.69
CA GLY A 918 -29.36 -1.63 -22.08
C GLY A 918 -27.94 -1.19 -22.42
N ILE A 919 -27.09 -2.13 -22.83
CA ILE A 919 -25.71 -1.84 -23.22
C ILE A 919 -25.76 -1.35 -24.66
N PHE A 920 -25.36 -0.11 -24.91
CA PHE A 920 -25.25 0.43 -26.27
C PHE A 920 -23.78 0.49 -26.67
N LYS A 921 -23.47 0.09 -27.91
CA LYS A 921 -22.12 0.07 -28.46
C LYS A 921 -22.01 0.97 -29.69
N PHE A 922 -20.85 1.61 -29.82
CA PHE A 922 -20.41 2.35 -31.00
C PHE A 922 -19.49 1.46 -31.83
N GLU A 923 -19.79 1.27 -33.11
CA GLU A 923 -19.01 0.42 -34.02
C GLU A 923 -18.62 1.19 -35.29
N THR A 924 -17.36 1.07 -35.72
CA THR A 924 -16.84 1.71 -36.93
C THR A 924 -17.18 0.91 -38.18
N LYS A 925 -17.67 1.54 -39.24
CA LYS A 925 -17.94 0.89 -40.53
C LYS A 925 -16.79 1.18 -41.51
N THR A 926 -16.06 0.15 -41.93
CA THR A 926 -15.01 0.28 -42.96
C THR A 926 -15.65 0.24 -44.35
N ASP A 927 -15.50 1.31 -45.13
CA ASP A 927 -15.87 1.31 -46.55
C ASP A 927 -14.83 0.53 -47.38
N SER A 928 -15.08 -0.77 -47.57
CA SER A 928 -14.56 -1.49 -48.73
C SER A 928 -15.51 -2.63 -49.09
N SER A 929 -16.28 -2.44 -50.15
CA SER A 929 -16.84 -3.55 -50.92
C SER A 929 -15.69 -4.34 -51.54
N ASP A 930 -15.74 -5.66 -51.40
CA ASP A 930 -14.84 -6.67 -51.96
C ASP A 930 -13.59 -7.04 -51.13
N GLU A 931 -13.78 -7.53 -49.91
CA GLU A 931 -13.09 -8.71 -49.32
C GLU A 931 -13.68 -9.01 -47.92
N PRO A 932 -13.69 -10.27 -47.43
CA PRO A 932 -14.23 -10.58 -46.11
C PRO A 932 -13.31 -10.04 -45.00
N ALA A 933 -13.68 -8.89 -44.44
CA ALA A 933 -12.94 -8.21 -43.37
C ALA A 933 -12.94 -9.02 -42.06
N LYS A 934 -11.75 -9.18 -41.45
CA LYS A 934 -11.61 -9.54 -40.03
C LYS A 934 -12.08 -8.35 -39.19
N SER A 935 -13.16 -8.55 -38.44
CA SER A 935 -13.67 -7.62 -37.42
C SER A 935 -12.64 -7.44 -36.30
N THR A 936 -11.84 -6.37 -36.33
CA THR A 936 -11.13 -5.87 -35.15
C THR A 936 -12.03 -4.85 -34.45
N THR A 937 -12.92 -5.33 -33.58
CA THR A 937 -13.81 -4.50 -32.76
C THR A 937 -13.26 -4.41 -31.35
N ASN A 938 -12.53 -3.33 -31.03
CA ASN A 938 -12.50 -2.82 -29.66
C ASN A 938 -13.74 -1.93 -29.52
N ALA A 939 -14.77 -2.42 -28.84
CA ALA A 939 -15.95 -1.61 -28.53
C ALA A 939 -15.57 -0.54 -27.49
N LEU A 940 -15.83 0.73 -27.77
CA LEU A 940 -15.67 1.82 -26.80
C LEU A 940 -16.77 1.73 -25.73
N SER A 941 -16.40 1.42 -24.49
CA SER A 941 -17.33 1.45 -23.35
C SER A 941 -17.34 2.82 -22.70
N GLY A 942 -18.15 3.72 -23.25
CA GLY A 942 -18.40 5.06 -22.69
C GLY A 942 -17.32 6.09 -23.00
N ILE A 943 -17.73 7.33 -23.25
CA ILE A 943 -16.86 8.49 -23.45
C ILE A 943 -17.07 9.43 -22.25
N PRO A 944 -16.02 9.91 -21.57
CA PRO A 944 -16.15 10.93 -20.53
C PRO A 944 -16.89 12.16 -21.07
N GLY A 945 -17.95 12.61 -20.37
CA GLY A 945 -18.76 13.78 -20.75
C GLY A 945 -20.06 13.49 -21.53
N PHE A 946 -20.36 12.22 -21.84
CA PHE A 946 -21.61 11.85 -22.53
C PHE A 946 -22.58 11.08 -21.62
N HIS A 947 -23.70 11.70 -21.25
CA HIS A 947 -24.76 11.05 -20.46
C HIS A 947 -25.86 10.49 -21.38
N PHE A 948 -26.08 9.16 -21.37
CA PHE A 948 -27.19 8.52 -22.07
C PHE A 948 -28.27 8.08 -21.08
N GLY A 949 -29.51 8.54 -21.29
CA GLY A 949 -30.67 8.17 -20.48
C GLY A 949 -31.59 9.35 -20.17
N PRO A 950 -32.63 9.16 -19.32
CA PRO A 950 -33.68 10.14 -19.06
C PRO A 950 -33.21 11.52 -18.53
N GLN A 951 -31.95 11.62 -18.09
CA GLN A 951 -31.34 12.87 -17.61
C GLN A 951 -30.82 13.79 -18.74
N ALA A 952 -30.84 13.35 -20.00
CA ALA A 952 -30.40 14.15 -21.16
C ALA A 952 -31.28 15.38 -21.47
N LYS A 953 -32.33 15.66 -20.68
CA LYS A 953 -33.25 16.80 -20.88
C LYS A 953 -33.09 17.96 -19.89
N SER A 954 -32.14 17.92 -18.95
CA SER A 954 -32.10 18.92 -17.87
C SER A 954 -31.27 20.19 -18.11
N GLU A 955 -30.56 20.32 -19.23
CA GLU A 955 -29.80 21.54 -19.56
C GLU A 955 -30.39 22.31 -20.75
N GLN A 956 -31.62 22.80 -20.62
CA GLN A 956 -32.10 23.93 -21.41
C GLN A 956 -33.11 24.75 -20.62
N GLN A 957 -32.63 25.72 -19.85
CA GLN A 957 -33.35 26.98 -19.59
C GLN A 957 -32.37 28.02 -19.06
N GLY A 958 -31.80 28.81 -19.98
CA GLY A 958 -31.11 30.04 -19.64
C GLY A 958 -32.10 31.13 -19.23
N THR A 959 -31.70 31.96 -18.26
CA THR A 959 -32.33 33.27 -18.02
C THR A 959 -31.25 34.34 -18.10
N SER A 960 -31.52 35.37 -18.92
CA SER A 960 -30.65 36.51 -19.24
C SER A 960 -30.67 37.60 -18.17
N PRO A 961 -29.70 38.55 -18.18
CA PRO A 961 -29.59 39.62 -17.18
C PRO A 961 -30.25 40.92 -17.65
N SER A 962 -31.07 41.56 -16.81
CA SER A 962 -31.28 43.03 -16.83
C SER A 962 -32.11 43.55 -15.64
N ASP A 963 -31.71 44.72 -15.18
CA ASP A 963 -32.45 45.80 -14.48
C ASP A 963 -32.51 45.87 -12.94
N GLU A 964 -31.67 46.79 -12.44
CA GLU A 964 -31.81 47.78 -11.35
C GLU A 964 -33.00 47.69 -10.36
N ALA A 965 -32.69 47.74 -9.05
CA ALA A 965 -33.17 48.80 -8.14
C ALA A 965 -32.56 48.70 -6.71
N PHE A 966 -32.19 49.88 -6.19
CA PHE A 966 -31.74 50.22 -4.83
C PHE A 966 -32.71 49.83 -3.69
N ALA A 967 -32.20 49.32 -2.56
CA ALA A 967 -32.08 50.07 -1.27
C ALA A 967 -31.69 49.14 -0.08
N PRO A 968 -30.98 49.64 0.96
CA PRO A 968 -30.40 48.87 2.07
C PRO A 968 -31.11 49.17 3.43
N PRO A 969 -30.47 48.99 4.60
CA PRO A 969 -30.11 47.76 5.33
C PRO A 969 -30.77 47.72 6.73
N ASP A 970 -30.63 46.62 7.49
CA ASP A 970 -30.74 46.70 8.96
C ASP A 970 -29.51 46.08 9.65
N THR A 971 -28.71 46.99 10.17
CA THR A 971 -27.66 46.88 11.19
C THR A 971 -28.17 46.34 12.52
N ILE A 972 -27.39 45.48 13.18
CA ILE A 972 -27.03 45.65 14.60
C ILE A 972 -25.53 45.34 14.78
N HIS A 973 -24.81 46.38 15.23
CA HIS A 973 -23.42 46.42 15.72
C HIS A 973 -23.25 45.64 17.04
N VAL A 974 -22.04 45.23 17.45
CA VAL A 974 -21.12 45.91 18.42
C VAL A 974 -20.21 44.78 18.96
N THR A 975 -18.89 44.83 19.19
CA THR A 975 -17.79 45.80 19.05
C THR A 975 -16.46 45.05 19.21
N THR A 976 -15.41 45.64 18.62
CA THR A 976 -13.97 45.37 18.74
C THR A 976 -13.31 45.93 20.01
N GLU A 977 -12.16 45.38 20.41
CA GLU A 977 -10.95 46.09 20.88
C GLU A 977 -9.73 45.15 20.71
N LYS A 978 -8.79 45.37 19.76
CA LYS A 978 -7.50 46.12 19.82
C LYS A 978 -6.66 45.84 21.07
N ALA A 979 -5.32 45.86 21.09
CA ALA A 979 -4.17 45.75 20.17
C ALA A 979 -2.94 45.92 21.10
N ASP A 980 -1.79 45.27 20.83
CA ASP A 980 -0.47 45.92 20.70
C ASP A 980 0.76 45.01 20.91
N LYS A 981 1.89 45.57 20.49
CA LYS A 981 3.17 45.03 19.98
C LYS A 981 4.21 44.57 21.02
N ILE A 982 5.10 43.72 20.50
CA ILE A 982 6.52 43.38 20.79
C ILE A 982 7.34 44.46 21.55
N PRO A 983 8.38 44.10 22.35
CA PRO A 983 9.75 43.88 21.79
C PRO A 983 10.64 42.81 22.49
N THR A 984 11.65 42.33 21.75
CA THR A 984 12.87 41.60 22.19
C THR A 984 13.80 42.48 23.07
N PRO A 985 14.76 41.96 23.87
CA PRO A 985 16.14 41.75 23.36
C PRO A 985 17.10 40.73 24.10
N THR A 986 18.11 40.24 23.35
CA THR A 986 19.56 39.96 23.62
C THR A 986 20.10 39.24 24.89
N ASP A 987 20.85 38.15 24.62
CA ASP A 987 22.22 37.77 25.04
C ASP A 987 22.81 38.17 26.41
N THR A 988 23.28 37.18 27.20
CA THR A 988 24.69 36.95 27.62
C THR A 988 24.82 35.86 28.72
N SER A 989 25.82 35.01 28.57
CA SER A 989 26.40 34.02 29.50
C SER A 989 27.52 34.65 30.36
N PRO A 990 28.29 33.95 31.25
CA PRO A 990 28.05 32.75 32.10
C PRO A 990 28.77 32.76 33.51
N LEU A 991 28.80 31.58 34.19
CA LEU A 991 29.76 31.08 35.23
C LEU A 991 29.58 31.64 36.68
N SER A 992 29.82 30.94 37.80
CA SER A 992 30.55 29.71 38.17
C SER A 992 30.24 29.26 39.62
N GLU A 993 30.43 27.96 39.91
CA GLU A 993 31.07 27.34 41.09
C GLU A 993 30.52 27.51 42.54
N THR A 994 30.18 26.41 43.23
CA THR A 994 31.03 25.71 44.23
C THR A 994 30.20 24.80 45.17
N SER A 995 30.71 23.59 45.39
CA SER A 995 30.33 22.57 46.39
C SER A 995 30.77 22.99 47.82
N PRO A 996 30.84 22.12 48.88
CA PRO A 996 30.33 20.75 49.08
C PRO A 996 29.80 20.43 50.52
N THR A 997 29.58 19.12 50.77
CA THR A 997 30.00 18.32 51.95
C THR A 997 29.02 17.95 53.09
N ILE A 998 28.82 16.60 53.21
CA ILE A 998 29.12 15.71 54.36
C ILE A 998 27.98 15.20 55.31
N ARG A 999 27.76 13.87 55.17
CA ARG A 999 27.75 12.73 56.13
C ARG A 999 26.63 12.45 57.17
N GLU A 1000 26.17 11.19 57.03
CA GLU A 1000 26.20 10.04 57.98
C GLU A 1000 25.04 9.75 58.95
N SER A 1001 24.49 8.53 58.75
CA SER A 1001 24.25 7.46 59.75
C SER A 1001 23.05 7.62 60.70
N GLU A 1002 22.32 6.61 61.17
CA GLU A 1002 22.32 5.15 61.04
C GLU A 1002 21.07 4.59 61.78
N THR A 1003 20.66 3.36 61.47
CA THR A 1003 20.04 2.34 62.36
C THR A 1003 18.57 2.45 62.85
N ARG A 1004 17.67 1.71 62.14
CA ARG A 1004 16.86 0.50 62.54
C ARG A 1004 16.81 0.06 64.04
N PRO A 1005 15.91 -0.87 64.47
CA PRO A 1005 14.44 -1.09 64.31
C PRO A 1005 13.84 -1.69 65.65
N PRO A 1006 12.99 -2.76 65.71
CA PRO A 1006 11.67 -3.11 65.12
C PRO A 1006 10.61 -3.46 66.21
N ALA A 1007 9.38 -3.88 65.83
CA ALA A 1007 8.76 -5.18 66.21
C ALA A 1007 7.21 -5.27 66.15
N HIS A 1008 6.73 -6.30 65.43
CA HIS A 1008 5.68 -7.32 65.78
C HIS A 1008 4.14 -7.05 65.76
N GLU A 1009 3.49 -7.64 64.74
CA GLU A 1009 2.58 -8.84 64.75
C GLU A 1009 1.07 -8.84 65.14
N THR A 1010 0.35 -9.71 64.39
CA THR A 1010 -0.87 -10.55 64.68
C THR A 1010 -2.31 -10.20 64.23
N GLU A 1011 -2.75 -10.91 63.17
CA GLU A 1011 -3.88 -11.90 63.02
C GLU A 1011 -5.41 -11.63 63.23
N ALA A 1012 -6.17 -12.06 62.19
CA ALA A 1012 -7.40 -12.92 62.16
C ALA A 1012 -8.88 -12.37 62.18
N ALA A 1013 -9.54 -12.42 60.99
CA ALA A 1013 -10.82 -13.08 60.55
C ALA A 1013 -12.19 -12.99 61.36
N PRO A 1014 -13.35 -13.53 60.87
CA PRO A 1014 -14.19 -13.24 59.67
C PRO A 1014 -15.75 -13.18 59.93
N THR A 1015 -16.58 -13.05 58.85
CA THR A 1015 -17.98 -13.59 58.57
C THR A 1015 -19.19 -12.66 58.23
N ALA A 1016 -19.87 -13.03 57.11
CA ALA A 1016 -21.32 -13.25 56.83
C ALA A 1016 -22.35 -12.16 56.36
N GLU A 1017 -22.83 -12.36 55.10
CA GLU A 1017 -24.21 -12.58 54.58
C GLU A 1017 -25.40 -11.55 54.52
N ALA A 1018 -25.99 -11.49 53.30
CA ALA A 1018 -27.44 -11.65 52.91
C ALA A 1018 -28.40 -10.45 52.58
N SER A 1019 -28.74 -10.36 51.28
CA SER A 1019 -30.07 -10.45 50.58
C SER A 1019 -31.20 -9.39 50.65
N ALA A 1020 -31.74 -9.05 49.45
CA ALA A 1020 -33.13 -9.29 48.94
C ALA A 1020 -33.98 -8.09 48.40
N ASP A 1021 -34.33 -8.20 47.10
CA ASP A 1021 -35.59 -7.97 46.35
C ASP A 1021 -36.67 -6.92 46.70
N GLU A 1022 -37.22 -6.27 45.65
CA GLU A 1022 -38.64 -6.43 45.23
C GLU A 1022 -38.98 -5.82 43.84
N THR A 1023 -39.95 -6.46 43.17
CA THR A 1023 -40.49 -6.23 41.81
C THR A 1023 -41.82 -5.45 41.84
N ILE A 1024 -42.36 -4.97 40.69
CA ILE A 1024 -43.74 -5.25 40.17
C ILE A 1024 -44.25 -4.30 39.03
N GLN A 1025 -44.59 -4.95 37.90
CA GLN A 1025 -45.77 -4.86 36.98
C GLN A 1025 -46.09 -3.71 35.99
N THR A 1026 -46.47 -4.19 34.79
CA THR A 1026 -47.18 -3.60 33.64
C THR A 1026 -48.70 -3.90 33.67
N PRO A 1027 -49.51 -3.34 32.74
CA PRO A 1027 -50.37 -4.23 31.93
C PRO A 1027 -50.61 -3.84 30.44
N LYS A 1028 -51.10 -4.85 29.70
CA LYS A 1028 -51.39 -5.06 28.25
C LYS A 1028 -52.69 -4.45 27.68
N LYS A 1029 -52.85 -4.48 26.34
CA LYS A 1029 -54.00 -5.10 25.57
C LYS A 1029 -53.72 -5.19 24.04
N GLU A 1030 -53.75 -6.39 23.41
CA GLU A 1030 -54.81 -7.09 22.60
C GLU A 1030 -54.88 -6.66 21.10
N LYS A 1031 -54.48 -7.47 20.10
CA LYS A 1031 -55.02 -8.70 19.43
C LYS A 1031 -56.10 -8.44 18.36
N ASP A 1032 -55.84 -8.87 17.10
CA ASP A 1032 -56.74 -9.73 16.32
C ASP A 1032 -56.12 -10.29 15.03
N SER A 1033 -56.66 -11.42 14.58
CA SER A 1033 -56.14 -12.36 13.57
C SER A 1033 -57.19 -12.69 12.50
N ALA A 1034 -56.80 -12.93 11.23
CA ALA A 1034 -57.39 -13.96 10.34
C ALA A 1034 -56.71 -14.06 8.95
N GLN A 1035 -56.69 -15.28 8.41
CA GLN A 1035 -56.06 -15.79 7.18
C GLN A 1035 -56.85 -15.51 5.88
N GLN A 1036 -56.17 -15.44 4.71
CA GLN A 1036 -56.69 -15.94 3.41
C GLN A 1036 -55.61 -16.13 2.32
N LYS A 1037 -55.77 -17.17 1.48
CA LYS A 1037 -54.89 -17.67 0.39
C LYS A 1037 -54.85 -16.76 -0.88
N PRO A 1038 -53.84 -16.89 -1.77
CA PRO A 1038 -53.60 -15.94 -2.87
C PRO A 1038 -54.33 -16.26 -4.19
N LYS A 1039 -54.75 -15.21 -4.90
CA LYS A 1039 -55.14 -15.22 -6.32
C LYS A 1039 -53.94 -14.78 -7.19
N LYS A 1040 -53.71 -15.50 -8.30
CA LYS A 1040 -52.73 -15.17 -9.35
C LYS A 1040 -53.10 -13.88 -10.09
N THR A 1041 -52.12 -13.00 -10.30
CA THR A 1041 -52.19 -11.90 -11.29
C THR A 1041 -50.96 -12.00 -12.20
N GLN A 1042 -51.19 -12.05 -13.51
CA GLN A 1042 -50.17 -12.11 -14.56
C GLN A 1042 -49.42 -10.77 -14.66
N SER A 1043 -48.08 -10.79 -14.69
CA SER A 1043 -47.25 -9.62 -14.99
C SER A 1043 -47.14 -9.43 -16.50
N ARG A 1044 -47.51 -8.25 -16.99
CA ARG A 1044 -47.25 -7.76 -18.33
C ARG A 1044 -45.79 -7.25 -18.37
N SER A 1045 -44.98 -7.69 -19.33
CA SER A 1045 -43.63 -7.14 -19.54
C SER A 1045 -43.72 -5.68 -20.01
N GLU A 1046 -42.93 -4.80 -19.40
CA GLU A 1046 -42.79 -3.41 -19.87
C GLU A 1046 -42.01 -3.39 -21.20
N PRO A 1047 -42.35 -2.48 -22.14
CA PRO A 1047 -41.60 -2.31 -23.37
C PRO A 1047 -40.20 -1.74 -23.09
N LEU A 1048 -39.20 -2.20 -23.85
CA LEU A 1048 -37.82 -1.73 -23.76
C LEU A 1048 -37.75 -0.21 -24.01
N PRO A 1049 -36.82 0.53 -23.35
CA PRO A 1049 -36.66 1.96 -23.61
C PRO A 1049 -36.23 2.19 -25.07
N PRO A 1050 -36.80 3.18 -25.78
CA PRO A 1050 -36.41 3.50 -27.15
C PRO A 1050 -34.97 4.05 -27.21
N LEU A 1051 -34.27 3.83 -28.34
CA LEU A 1051 -33.00 4.52 -28.63
C LEU A 1051 -33.21 6.05 -28.59
N PRO A 1052 -32.30 6.84 -27.99
CA PRO A 1052 -32.47 8.29 -27.90
C PRO A 1052 -32.57 8.95 -29.28
N ASP A 1053 -33.50 9.90 -29.43
CA ASP A 1053 -33.77 10.63 -30.69
C ASP A 1053 -32.87 11.87 -30.88
N VAL A 1054 -32.13 12.27 -29.84
CA VAL A 1054 -31.32 13.49 -29.85
C VAL A 1054 -29.86 13.13 -29.63
N ILE A 1055 -29.01 13.50 -30.59
CA ILE A 1055 -27.55 13.40 -30.51
C ILE A 1055 -27.03 14.69 -29.83
N PRO A 1056 -26.17 14.61 -28.79
CA PRO A 1056 -25.48 15.77 -28.25
C PRO A 1056 -24.57 16.41 -29.30
N LYS A 1057 -24.53 17.75 -29.38
CA LYS A 1057 -23.69 18.48 -30.34
C LYS A 1057 -22.29 18.72 -29.74
N ASP A 1058 -21.26 18.17 -30.38
CA ASP A 1058 -19.87 18.59 -30.21
C ASP A 1058 -19.50 19.60 -31.31
N GLN A 1059 -18.69 20.61 -30.99
CA GLN A 1059 -18.34 21.70 -31.91
C GLN A 1059 -17.31 21.29 -32.98
N ASN A 1060 -16.59 20.19 -32.79
CA ASN A 1060 -15.57 19.68 -33.71
C ASN A 1060 -16.11 18.60 -34.67
N PHE A 1061 -17.38 18.20 -34.53
CA PHE A 1061 -18.01 17.15 -35.32
C PHE A 1061 -19.37 17.58 -35.89
N VAL A 1062 -19.62 17.28 -37.17
CA VAL A 1062 -20.95 17.39 -37.76
C VAL A 1062 -21.66 16.04 -37.66
N PHE A 1063 -22.76 16.03 -36.90
CA PHE A 1063 -23.67 14.90 -36.82
C PHE A 1063 -24.80 15.09 -37.84
N GLY A 1064 -24.83 14.26 -38.89
CA GLY A 1064 -25.86 14.28 -39.92
C GLY A 1064 -26.78 13.06 -39.86
N PRO A 1065 -28.08 13.17 -40.21
CA PRO A 1065 -28.89 11.99 -40.50
C PRO A 1065 -28.25 11.22 -41.64
N SER A 1066 -28.18 9.89 -41.55
CA SER A 1066 -27.64 9.07 -42.65
C SER A 1066 -28.44 9.39 -43.93
N GLN A 1067 -27.75 9.73 -45.02
CA GLN A 1067 -28.43 9.89 -46.30
C GLN A 1067 -29.04 8.53 -46.64
N LYS A 1068 -30.38 8.46 -46.61
CA LYS A 1068 -31.12 7.32 -47.13
C LYS A 1068 -30.79 7.20 -48.62
N THR A 1069 -30.01 6.21 -49.00
CA THR A 1069 -30.11 5.65 -50.34
C THR A 1069 -31.50 5.03 -50.45
N GLU A 1070 -32.30 5.53 -51.39
CA GLU A 1070 -33.66 5.07 -51.67
C GLU A 1070 -33.63 3.64 -52.25
N GLU A 1071 -33.51 2.62 -51.40
CA GLU A 1071 -34.01 1.29 -51.72
C GLU A 1071 -34.77 0.71 -50.52
N LYS A 1072 -35.99 0.25 -50.79
CA LYS A 1072 -37.00 -0.19 -49.82
C LYS A 1072 -36.48 -1.29 -48.90
N ALA A 1073 -36.36 -1.00 -47.61
CA ALA A 1073 -36.33 -2.00 -46.55
C ALA A 1073 -37.36 -1.62 -45.47
N GLU A 1074 -38.16 -2.61 -45.04
CA GLU A 1074 -39.15 -2.49 -43.95
C GLU A 1074 -38.50 -2.07 -42.63
N PRO A 1075 -39.24 -1.47 -41.67
CA PRO A 1075 -38.68 -1.05 -40.40
C PRO A 1075 -38.34 -2.28 -39.57
N GLU A 1076 -37.08 -2.72 -39.61
CA GLU A 1076 -36.56 -3.67 -38.64
C GLU A 1076 -36.49 -3.03 -37.24
N ASP A 1077 -36.92 -3.86 -36.28
CA ASP A 1077 -36.82 -3.79 -34.82
C ASP A 1077 -35.84 -2.72 -34.30
N GLY A 1078 -36.24 -1.91 -33.31
CA GLY A 1078 -35.54 -0.71 -32.80
C GLY A 1078 -34.17 -0.93 -32.12
N LYS A 1079 -33.30 -1.75 -32.70
CA LYS A 1079 -32.01 -2.23 -32.21
C LYS A 1079 -30.81 -1.55 -32.89
N VAL A 1080 -31.01 -0.90 -34.04
CA VAL A 1080 -29.91 -0.32 -34.84
C VAL A 1080 -30.27 1.08 -35.35
N ARG A 1081 -29.40 2.07 -35.10
CA ARG A 1081 -29.47 3.39 -35.74
C ARG A 1081 -28.09 3.79 -36.26
N THR A 1082 -28.01 4.20 -37.52
CA THR A 1082 -26.77 4.62 -38.16
C THR A 1082 -26.67 6.15 -38.18
N PHE A 1083 -25.54 6.69 -37.76
CA PHE A 1083 -25.29 8.13 -37.76
C PHE A 1083 -24.03 8.46 -38.55
N LYS A 1084 -24.05 9.58 -39.26
CA LYS A 1084 -22.85 10.06 -39.95
C LYS A 1084 -22.17 11.06 -39.03
N MET A 1085 -20.93 10.76 -38.63
CA MET A 1085 -20.03 11.72 -38.00
C MET A 1085 -19.01 12.16 -39.06
N GLU A 1086 -19.04 13.43 -39.41
CA GLU A 1086 -17.96 14.02 -40.20
C GLU A 1086 -17.12 14.89 -39.26
N LEU A 1087 -15.82 14.63 -39.23
CA LEU A 1087 -14.86 15.60 -38.70
C LEU A 1087 -15.01 16.86 -39.55
N LEU A 1088 -15.19 18.00 -38.91
CA LEU A 1088 -15.09 19.27 -39.64
C LEU A 1088 -13.62 19.42 -40.04
N ASP A 1089 -13.34 19.44 -41.34
CA ASP A 1089 -12.03 19.91 -41.82
C ASP A 1089 -11.82 21.31 -41.23
N LYS A 1090 -10.80 21.40 -40.38
CA LYS A 1090 -10.25 22.64 -39.83
C LYS A 1090 -8.85 22.83 -40.38
#